data_AF-A0A068QT51-F1
#
_entry.id   AF-A0A068QT51-F1
#
_cell.length_a   1.000
_cell.length_b   1.000
_cell.length_c   1.000
_cell.angle_alpha   90.00
_cell.angle_beta   90.00
_cell.angle_gamma   90.00
#
_symmetry.space_group_name_H-M   'P 1'
#
loop_
_entity.id
_entity.type
_entity.pdbx_description
1 polymer ?
#
loop_
_entity_poly.entity_id
_entity_poly.type
_entity_poly.pdbx_seq_one_letter_code
_entity_poly.pdbx_strand_id
1 'polypeptide(L)'
;MAQNEPQRPDPDDLLTLANKKPRGKLKIFFGACAGVGKTYAMLQEAQRLLAQGLDVIVGVVETHERQETAALLQGLPQLPPKYFHYHERRIAAFDIDAALARHPAIILMDELAFSNPKGCRHPKRWQDVEELLEAGIDVLTTINVQHLESLNDVVGGITGIRVRETIPDHIFDQADDVVLVDLPPDDLRQRLNDGKVYISGQAERAIEHFFRKGNLIALRELALRRTADRVDDQMRAFRDTQGREPVWHTRENLLLCIGYNAGNEKLIRKAARLAAKLDCVWHAVYVETPKLHRLPKNKRRTILQALKLAQDLGAETATLSDSHEEKAILRYAREHNLGKILIGRYYNSHTNFFGFKWHRDFSERLGKLGPDLDLIIVALEDKKRGDKEPKDNRTFNDKWRISIQGFLMAIVLCALITLFSRTFLLTLDQANLVAIYLLGVVIIALFYGRWPSVFAAFVNVISFDIFFVQPHWSLEVKNMQYLLTLTVMLIVGAVVGNLTAGIRYQARVARYREQRTRHLYEITRELSKALNEEDVARISYHFLSNSFQAKTGLLLPDSNHHLHQVRSHNGGQMQIDNAIAKWCFEKKQPAGAGTDTLPGVPYQLLPIANPSQVFAVLAIESPNQHQLLVPEQQRLLQIFTGLIANALERLYLARSAESAKLEIEREQLRNSLLAALSHDLLTPLTVLFGQTEMLMLDLSAENSPHTQQVNQIRQQILSTSRQVNNLLDMVPKEIPKQ
;
A
#
# COMPACT_ATOMS: atom_id res chain seq x y z
N MET A 1 -0.55 -28.05 -33.26
CA MET A 1 -1.62 -27.71 -32.31
C MET A 1 -1.30 -28.44 -31.02
N ALA A 2 -0.65 -27.78 -30.06
CA ALA A 2 -0.40 -28.36 -28.74
C ALA A 2 -1.62 -28.04 -27.87
N GLN A 3 -2.30 -29.07 -27.41
CA GLN A 3 -3.44 -28.97 -26.49
C GLN A 3 -2.90 -28.43 -25.15
N ASN A 4 -3.49 -27.34 -24.64
CA ASN A 4 -3.26 -26.87 -23.28
C ASN A 4 -3.88 -27.91 -22.33
N GLU A 5 -3.05 -28.75 -21.70
CA GLU A 5 -3.50 -29.51 -20.54
C GLU A 5 -3.84 -28.52 -19.40
N PRO A 6 -5.02 -28.64 -18.77
CA PRO A 6 -5.36 -27.84 -17.60
C PRO A 6 -4.35 -28.14 -16.48
N GLN A 7 -3.64 -27.11 -16.04
CA GLN A 7 -2.62 -27.19 -15.01
C GLN A 7 -3.25 -27.73 -13.72
N ARG A 8 -2.76 -28.89 -13.25
CA ARG A 8 -3.27 -29.57 -12.05
C ARG A 8 -3.16 -28.63 -10.83
N PRO A 9 -4.25 -28.41 -10.06
CA PRO A 9 -4.19 -27.58 -8.86
C PRO A 9 -3.22 -28.15 -7.84
N ASP A 10 -2.64 -27.28 -7.02
CA ASP A 10 -1.62 -27.64 -6.04
C ASP A 10 -2.25 -28.59 -4.98
N PRO A 11 -1.69 -29.80 -4.77
CA PRO A 11 -2.18 -30.72 -3.75
C PRO A 11 -2.16 -30.14 -2.33
N ASP A 12 -1.29 -29.18 -2.03
CA ASP A 12 -1.24 -28.53 -0.72
C ASP A 12 -2.44 -27.59 -0.48
N ASP A 13 -2.93 -26.92 -1.54
CA ASP A 13 -4.14 -26.10 -1.50
C ASP A 13 -5.40 -26.97 -1.31
N LEU A 14 -5.42 -28.19 -1.87
CA LEU A 14 -6.51 -29.14 -1.66
C LEU A 14 -6.48 -29.77 -0.25
N LEU A 15 -5.29 -30.01 0.30
CA LEU A 15 -5.11 -30.51 1.66
C LEU A 15 -5.52 -29.49 2.72
N THR A 16 -5.26 -28.20 2.50
CA THR A 16 -5.73 -27.13 3.39
C THR A 16 -7.25 -26.96 3.35
N LEU A 17 -7.88 -27.16 2.19
CA LEU A 17 -9.34 -27.21 2.07
C LEU A 17 -9.95 -28.44 2.77
N ALA A 18 -9.29 -29.61 2.67
CA ALA A 18 -9.77 -30.86 3.29
C ALA A 18 -9.59 -30.91 4.81
N ASN A 19 -8.62 -30.20 5.37
CA ASN A 19 -8.33 -30.18 6.82
C ASN A 19 -9.13 -29.14 7.62
N LYS A 20 -10.01 -28.34 6.98
CA LYS A 20 -10.90 -27.44 7.72
C LYS A 20 -11.97 -28.27 8.45
N LYS A 21 -12.02 -28.15 9.78
CA LYS A 21 -13.13 -28.69 10.59
C LYS A 21 -14.46 -28.16 10.05
N PRO A 22 -15.54 -28.97 10.02
CA PRO A 22 -16.85 -28.53 9.56
C PRO A 22 -17.38 -27.45 10.52
N ARG A 23 -17.27 -26.18 10.12
CA ARG A 23 -17.92 -25.04 10.77
C ARG A 23 -19.36 -24.96 10.29
N GLY A 24 -20.28 -24.64 11.18
CA GLY A 24 -21.67 -24.33 10.84
C GLY A 24 -21.75 -23.10 9.93
N LYS A 25 -22.86 -22.97 9.21
CA LYS A 25 -23.10 -21.88 8.27
C LYS A 25 -23.86 -20.74 8.91
N LEU A 26 -23.43 -19.51 8.65
CA LEU A 26 -24.08 -18.30 9.11
C LEU A 26 -24.90 -17.68 7.98
N LYS A 27 -26.22 -17.56 8.19
CA LYS A 27 -27.13 -16.86 7.28
C LYS A 27 -27.73 -15.64 7.95
N ILE A 28 -27.47 -14.47 7.35
CA ILE A 28 -27.85 -13.17 7.88
C ILE A 28 -29.01 -12.58 7.07
N PHE A 29 -30.10 -12.22 7.73
CA PHE A 29 -31.16 -11.36 7.17
C PHE A 29 -30.83 -9.91 7.48
N PHE A 30 -30.35 -9.20 6.46
CA PHE A 30 -29.84 -7.85 6.56
C PHE A 30 -30.88 -6.82 6.12
N GLY A 31 -30.96 -5.68 6.80
CA GLY A 31 -31.91 -4.63 6.40
C GLY A 31 -31.45 -3.23 6.77
N ALA A 32 -32.09 -2.23 6.17
CA ALA A 32 -31.77 -0.82 6.39
C ALA A 32 -32.08 -0.35 7.83
N CYS A 33 -33.16 -0.85 8.43
CA CYS A 33 -33.60 -0.45 9.76
C CYS A 33 -34.65 -1.42 10.35
N ALA A 34 -35.10 -1.14 11.57
CA ALA A 34 -36.20 -1.87 12.20
C ALA A 34 -37.51 -1.68 11.40
N GLY A 35 -38.32 -2.75 11.32
CA GLY A 35 -39.63 -2.71 10.65
C GLY A 35 -39.67 -3.15 9.18
N VAL A 36 -38.52 -3.36 8.52
CA VAL A 36 -38.49 -3.85 7.12
C VAL A 36 -38.94 -5.32 6.96
N GLY A 37 -38.98 -6.09 8.06
CA GLY A 37 -39.47 -7.48 8.06
C GLY A 37 -38.41 -8.57 8.23
N LYS A 38 -37.20 -8.25 8.70
CA LYS A 38 -36.10 -9.22 8.87
C LYS A 38 -36.47 -10.47 9.67
N THR A 39 -37.04 -10.30 10.87
CA THR A 39 -37.47 -11.42 11.73
C THR A 39 -38.57 -12.25 11.06
N TYR A 40 -39.48 -11.61 10.32
CA TYR A 40 -40.52 -12.32 9.58
C TYR A 40 -39.90 -13.19 8.47
N ALA A 41 -38.98 -12.65 7.67
CA ALA A 41 -38.27 -13.39 6.63
C ALA A 41 -37.45 -14.55 7.22
N MET A 42 -36.79 -14.32 8.36
CA MET A 42 -36.04 -15.35 9.09
C MET A 42 -36.93 -16.49 9.56
N LEU A 43 -38.09 -16.19 10.16
CA LEU A 43 -39.06 -17.21 10.60
C LEU A 43 -39.70 -17.95 9.43
N GLN A 44 -39.98 -17.26 8.32
CA GLN A 44 -40.51 -17.89 7.11
C GLN A 44 -39.52 -18.92 6.54
N GLU A 45 -38.22 -18.59 6.54
CA GLU A 45 -37.17 -19.53 6.17
C GLU A 45 -37.08 -20.70 7.14
N ALA A 46 -37.16 -20.44 8.46
CA ALA A 46 -37.14 -21.49 9.47
C ALA A 46 -38.32 -22.48 9.33
N GLN A 47 -39.53 -21.99 9.08
CA GLN A 47 -40.71 -22.82 8.81
C GLN A 47 -40.52 -23.68 7.56
N ARG A 48 -39.92 -23.11 6.50
CA ARG A 48 -39.58 -23.85 5.28
C ARG A 48 -38.59 -24.99 5.56
N LEU A 49 -37.55 -24.73 6.36
CA LEU A 49 -36.53 -25.71 6.73
C LEU A 49 -37.09 -26.80 7.64
N LEU A 50 -37.97 -26.44 8.59
CA LEU A 50 -38.70 -27.39 9.42
C LEU A 50 -39.60 -28.30 8.58
N ALA A 51 -40.32 -27.74 7.61
CA ALA A 51 -41.16 -28.50 6.68
C ALA A 51 -40.36 -29.46 5.77
N GLN A 52 -39.07 -29.20 5.56
CA GLN A 52 -38.14 -30.10 4.88
C GLN A 52 -37.59 -31.21 5.79
N GLY A 53 -37.96 -31.22 7.08
CA GLY A 53 -37.55 -32.21 8.06
C GLY A 53 -36.22 -31.93 8.76
N LEU A 54 -35.70 -30.70 8.69
CA LEU A 54 -34.49 -30.30 9.43
C LEU A 54 -34.81 -29.99 10.90
N ASP A 55 -33.89 -30.31 11.81
CA ASP A 55 -34.01 -29.96 13.24
C ASP A 55 -33.71 -28.46 13.45
N VAL A 56 -34.77 -27.66 13.41
CA VAL A 56 -34.74 -26.22 13.63
C VAL A 56 -35.21 -25.91 15.04
N ILE A 57 -34.44 -25.09 15.78
CA ILE A 57 -34.84 -24.56 17.08
C ILE A 57 -34.74 -23.04 17.14
N VAL A 58 -35.66 -22.44 17.89
CA VAL A 58 -35.60 -21.03 18.27
C VAL A 58 -34.72 -20.87 19.50
N GLY A 59 -33.60 -20.15 19.36
CA GLY A 59 -32.78 -19.71 20.50
C GLY A 59 -33.33 -18.42 21.09
N VAL A 60 -33.33 -17.35 20.29
CA VAL A 60 -33.94 -16.06 20.65
C VAL A 60 -34.62 -15.47 19.43
N VAL A 61 -35.89 -15.11 19.55
CA VAL A 61 -36.65 -14.39 18.53
C VAL A 61 -37.51 -13.32 19.19
N GLU A 62 -37.40 -12.09 18.67
CA GLU A 62 -38.18 -10.95 19.16
C GLU A 62 -39.36 -10.69 18.20
N THR A 63 -40.56 -11.10 18.62
CA THR A 63 -41.76 -10.89 17.79
C THR A 63 -42.27 -9.44 17.84
N HIS A 64 -41.85 -8.66 18.84
CA HIS A 64 -42.27 -7.28 19.10
C HIS A 64 -43.80 -7.10 19.00
N GLU A 65 -44.55 -8.02 19.58
CA GLU A 65 -46.03 -8.04 19.64
C GLU A 65 -46.74 -8.09 18.27
N ARG A 66 -46.02 -8.39 17.19
CA ARG A 66 -46.61 -8.55 15.85
C ARG A 66 -47.32 -9.89 15.73
N GLN A 67 -48.64 -9.88 15.61
CA GLN A 67 -49.47 -11.09 15.49
C GLN A 67 -49.02 -12.00 14.32
N GLU A 68 -48.71 -11.42 13.16
CA GLU A 68 -48.25 -12.17 11.98
C GLU A 68 -46.90 -12.88 12.22
N THR A 69 -45.97 -12.22 12.93
CA THR A 69 -44.66 -12.80 13.27
C THR A 69 -44.80 -13.84 14.38
N ALA A 70 -45.69 -13.61 15.35
CA ALA A 70 -46.00 -14.58 16.40
C ALA A 70 -46.66 -15.84 15.85
N ALA A 71 -47.50 -15.73 14.81
CA ALA A 71 -48.09 -16.87 14.12
C ALA A 71 -47.03 -17.76 13.45
N LEU A 72 -45.99 -17.17 12.84
CA LEU A 72 -44.86 -17.93 12.29
C LEU A 72 -43.96 -18.55 13.35
N LEU A 73 -43.98 -18.04 14.58
CA LEU A 73 -43.24 -18.62 15.70
C LEU A 73 -43.96 -19.86 16.27
N GLN A 74 -45.29 -19.96 16.11
CA GLN A 74 -46.06 -21.11 16.55
C GLN A 74 -45.64 -22.37 15.76
N GLY A 75 -45.42 -23.47 16.48
CA GLY A 75 -44.99 -24.75 15.90
C GLY A 75 -43.48 -24.94 15.77
N LEU A 76 -42.66 -23.89 15.96
CA LEU A 76 -41.21 -24.04 16.04
C LEU A 76 -40.79 -24.47 17.46
N PRO A 77 -39.94 -25.51 17.62
CA PRO A 77 -39.35 -25.86 18.91
C PRO A 77 -38.55 -24.67 19.48
N GLN A 78 -38.74 -24.34 20.76
CA GLN A 78 -38.04 -23.22 21.41
C GLN A 78 -37.16 -23.70 22.56
N LEU A 79 -35.98 -23.10 22.70
CA LEU A 79 -35.11 -23.32 23.83
C LEU A 79 -35.64 -22.57 25.06
N PRO A 80 -35.71 -23.19 26.25
CA PRO A 80 -36.09 -22.47 27.46
C PRO A 80 -35.09 -21.34 27.78
N PRO A 81 -35.54 -20.12 28.10
CA PRO A 81 -34.63 -19.04 28.46
C PRO A 81 -33.99 -19.25 29.84
N LYS A 82 -32.74 -18.81 29.98
CA LYS A 82 -32.02 -18.75 31.26
C LYS A 82 -32.29 -17.41 31.91
N TYR A 83 -32.76 -17.42 33.16
CA TYR A 83 -33.09 -16.19 33.87
C TYR A 83 -31.93 -15.71 34.74
N PHE A 84 -31.53 -14.45 34.54
CA PHE A 84 -30.56 -13.76 35.38
C PHE A 84 -31.27 -12.73 36.27
N HIS A 85 -30.82 -12.63 37.52
CA HIS A 85 -31.30 -11.63 38.47
C HIS A 85 -30.43 -10.37 38.36
N TYR A 86 -31.03 -9.27 37.88
CA TYR A 86 -30.36 -7.97 37.80
C TYR A 86 -31.21 -6.94 38.55
N HIS A 87 -30.73 -6.52 39.74
CA HIS A 87 -31.52 -5.77 40.72
C HIS A 87 -32.84 -6.49 41.08
N GLU A 88 -33.99 -5.80 41.00
CA GLU A 88 -35.34 -6.34 41.28
C GLU A 88 -36.02 -6.97 40.06
N ARG A 89 -35.35 -7.05 38.90
CA ARG A 89 -35.94 -7.59 37.65
C ARG A 89 -35.28 -8.90 37.24
N ARG A 90 -36.11 -9.87 36.81
CA ARG A 90 -35.67 -11.09 36.13
C ARG A 90 -35.53 -10.79 34.64
N ILE A 91 -34.32 -10.97 34.11
CA ILE A 91 -34.01 -10.80 32.69
C ILE A 91 -33.85 -12.18 32.06
N ALA A 92 -34.63 -12.46 31.02
CA ALA A 92 -34.47 -13.67 30.22
C ALA A 92 -33.27 -13.51 29.28
N ALA A 93 -32.41 -14.52 29.20
CA ALA A 93 -31.27 -14.58 28.31
C ALA A 93 -31.20 -15.93 27.61
N PHE A 94 -30.48 -15.97 26.50
CA PHE A 94 -30.22 -17.20 25.75
C PHE A 94 -29.36 -18.18 26.56
N ASP A 95 -29.73 -19.46 26.56
CA ASP A 95 -28.94 -20.52 27.18
C ASP A 95 -28.07 -21.24 26.16
N ILE A 96 -26.87 -20.70 25.92
CA ILE A 96 -25.92 -21.29 24.98
C ILE A 96 -25.50 -22.71 25.35
N ASP A 97 -25.35 -23.00 26.65
CA ASP A 97 -24.90 -24.31 27.12
C ASP A 97 -25.94 -25.39 26.79
N ALA A 98 -27.23 -25.05 26.96
CA ALA A 98 -28.33 -25.94 26.58
C ALA A 98 -28.44 -26.10 25.06
N ALA A 99 -28.16 -25.05 24.27
CA ALA A 99 -28.14 -25.14 22.81
C ALA A 99 -27.01 -26.05 22.30
N LEU A 100 -25.80 -25.91 22.86
CA LEU A 100 -24.65 -26.76 22.55
C LEU A 100 -24.87 -28.22 22.97
N ALA A 101 -25.52 -28.45 24.11
CA ALA A 101 -25.86 -29.80 24.58
C ALA A 101 -26.94 -30.48 23.72
N ARG A 102 -27.91 -29.71 23.20
CA ARG A 102 -28.93 -30.23 22.27
C ARG A 102 -28.37 -30.48 20.87
N HIS A 103 -27.43 -29.65 20.43
CA HIS A 103 -26.76 -29.74 19.13
C HIS A 103 -27.73 -29.80 17.92
N PRO A 104 -28.65 -28.81 17.79
CA PRO A 104 -29.60 -28.77 16.67
C PRO A 104 -28.88 -28.63 15.31
N ALA A 105 -29.56 -28.95 14.22
CA ALA A 105 -29.03 -28.67 12.89
C ALA A 105 -29.00 -27.16 12.62
N ILE A 106 -30.06 -26.44 13.02
CA ILE A 106 -30.23 -25.00 12.76
C ILE A 106 -30.79 -24.31 14.00
N ILE A 107 -30.22 -23.16 14.37
CA ILE A 107 -30.71 -22.31 15.45
C ILE A 107 -31.00 -20.87 15.00
N LEU A 108 -32.14 -20.33 15.44
CA LEU A 108 -32.54 -18.94 15.19
C LEU A 108 -32.03 -18.04 16.32
N MET A 109 -31.25 -17.03 15.95
CA MET A 109 -30.62 -16.06 16.85
C MET A 109 -30.91 -14.65 16.35
N ASP A 110 -32.03 -14.05 16.73
CA ASP A 110 -32.39 -12.69 16.30
C ASP A 110 -31.43 -11.62 16.88
N GLU A 111 -31.42 -10.42 16.31
CA GLU A 111 -30.61 -9.25 16.75
C GLU A 111 -29.12 -9.55 17.03
N LEU A 112 -28.32 -9.83 15.99
CA LEU A 112 -26.92 -10.23 16.12
C LEU A 112 -26.02 -9.25 16.93
N ALA A 113 -26.33 -7.95 16.87
CA ALA A 113 -25.57 -6.89 17.55
C ALA A 113 -25.89 -6.73 19.05
N PHE A 114 -26.88 -7.47 19.56
CA PHE A 114 -27.38 -7.37 20.92
C PHE A 114 -26.28 -7.57 21.97
N SER A 115 -26.35 -6.76 23.04
CA SER A 115 -25.44 -6.86 24.19
C SER A 115 -26.05 -7.76 25.27
N ASN A 116 -25.39 -8.87 25.57
CA ASN A 116 -25.90 -9.83 26.55
C ASN A 116 -25.89 -9.26 27.97
N PRO A 117 -26.83 -9.67 28.84
CA PRO A 117 -26.84 -9.28 30.25
C PRO A 117 -25.56 -9.67 30.99
N LYS A 118 -25.16 -8.87 31.97
CA LYS A 118 -24.00 -9.16 32.83
C LYS A 118 -24.19 -10.51 33.53
N GLY A 119 -23.21 -11.40 33.40
CA GLY A 119 -23.26 -12.77 33.93
C GLY A 119 -23.47 -13.86 32.88
N CYS A 120 -23.77 -13.50 31.63
CA CYS A 120 -23.70 -14.43 30.50
C CYS A 120 -22.24 -14.77 30.16
N ARG A 121 -22.03 -15.92 29.51
CA ARG A 121 -20.71 -16.40 29.10
C ARG A 121 -19.97 -15.41 28.20
N HIS A 122 -20.68 -14.83 27.24
CA HIS A 122 -20.16 -13.80 26.35
C HIS A 122 -20.89 -12.46 26.52
N PRO A 123 -20.19 -11.32 26.42
CA PRO A 123 -20.80 -10.00 26.47
C PRO A 123 -21.64 -9.64 25.23
N LYS A 124 -21.41 -10.29 24.08
CA LYS A 124 -22.11 -9.98 22.82
C LYS A 124 -22.72 -11.24 22.20
N ARG A 125 -23.93 -11.10 21.62
CA ARG A 125 -24.63 -12.22 20.98
C ARG A 125 -23.89 -12.79 19.77
N TRP A 126 -23.17 -11.97 19.01
CA TRP A 126 -22.35 -12.48 17.90
C TRP A 126 -21.26 -13.45 18.34
N GLN A 127 -20.77 -13.36 19.59
CA GLN A 127 -19.81 -14.32 20.15
C GLN A 127 -20.49 -15.66 20.50
N ASP A 128 -21.74 -15.63 20.96
CA ASP A 128 -22.53 -16.85 21.13
C ASP A 128 -22.75 -17.54 19.78
N VAL A 129 -23.03 -16.76 18.74
CA VAL A 129 -23.18 -17.26 17.37
C VAL A 129 -21.88 -17.86 16.85
N GLU A 130 -20.72 -17.24 17.09
CA GLU A 130 -19.45 -17.83 16.71
C GLU A 130 -19.18 -19.18 17.39
N GLU A 131 -19.45 -19.32 18.69
CA GLU A 131 -19.29 -20.61 19.39
C GLU A 131 -20.25 -21.68 18.85
N LEU A 132 -21.49 -21.32 18.51
CA LEU A 132 -22.44 -22.24 17.87
C LEU A 132 -21.94 -22.70 16.49
N LEU A 133 -21.40 -21.79 15.67
CA LEU A 133 -20.83 -22.11 14.37
C LEU A 133 -19.58 -22.99 14.51
N GLU A 134 -18.73 -22.76 15.51
CA GLU A 134 -17.57 -23.60 15.80
C GLU A 134 -17.96 -25.02 16.23
N ALA A 135 -19.11 -25.18 16.88
CA ALA A 135 -19.70 -26.48 17.21
C ALA A 135 -20.33 -27.18 15.99
N GLY A 136 -20.42 -26.53 14.83
CA GLY A 136 -21.01 -27.11 13.62
C GLY A 136 -22.52 -26.92 13.51
N ILE A 137 -23.11 -26.01 14.28
CA ILE A 137 -24.54 -25.68 14.25
C ILE A 137 -24.76 -24.50 13.28
N ASP A 138 -25.69 -24.63 12.33
CA ASP A 138 -26.02 -23.54 11.41
C ASP A 138 -26.86 -22.47 12.13
N VAL A 139 -26.60 -21.19 11.86
CA VAL A 139 -27.25 -20.07 12.54
C VAL A 139 -27.96 -19.16 11.54
N LEU A 140 -29.25 -18.91 11.79
CA LEU A 140 -30.06 -17.89 11.12
C LEU A 140 -30.19 -16.67 12.05
N THR A 141 -29.79 -15.49 11.58
CA THR A 141 -29.78 -14.27 12.40
C THR A 141 -30.24 -13.03 11.65
N THR A 142 -30.54 -11.94 12.36
CA THR A 142 -30.90 -10.66 11.74
C THR A 142 -30.03 -9.51 12.21
N ILE A 143 -29.80 -8.54 11.31
CA ILE A 143 -29.03 -7.33 11.61
C ILE A 143 -29.48 -6.13 10.77
N ASN A 144 -29.38 -4.94 11.35
CA ASN A 144 -29.55 -3.66 10.64
C ASN A 144 -28.20 -3.05 10.26
N VAL A 145 -28.14 -2.32 9.15
CA VAL A 145 -26.95 -1.58 8.68
C VAL A 145 -26.33 -0.67 9.75
N GLN A 146 -27.16 -0.08 10.62
CA GLN A 146 -26.72 0.83 11.68
C GLN A 146 -25.82 0.20 12.74
N HIS A 147 -25.81 -1.14 12.85
CA HIS A 147 -25.02 -1.85 13.84
C HIS A 147 -23.62 -2.22 13.34
N LEU A 148 -23.32 -2.05 12.05
CA LEU A 148 -21.98 -2.26 11.53
C LEU A 148 -21.04 -1.17 12.05
N GLU A 149 -19.92 -1.57 12.64
CA GLU A 149 -18.98 -0.67 13.29
C GLU A 149 -18.40 0.37 12.32
N SER A 150 -18.01 -0.04 11.12
CA SER A 150 -17.50 0.86 10.07
C SER A 150 -18.49 1.94 9.62
N LEU A 151 -19.79 1.71 9.80
CA LEU A 151 -20.85 2.62 9.37
C LEU A 151 -21.44 3.45 10.52
N ASN A 152 -21.00 3.24 11.76
CA ASN A 152 -21.60 3.89 12.94
C ASN A 152 -21.50 5.43 12.86
N ASP A 153 -20.34 5.96 12.50
CA ASP A 153 -20.14 7.41 12.39
C ASP A 153 -20.97 8.03 11.25
N VAL A 154 -21.06 7.33 10.11
CA VAL A 154 -21.85 7.76 8.94
C VAL A 154 -23.33 7.78 9.30
N VAL A 155 -23.83 6.73 9.93
CA VAL A 155 -25.22 6.60 10.37
C VAL A 155 -25.54 7.61 11.48
N GLY A 156 -24.60 7.87 12.39
CA GLY A 156 -24.73 8.91 13.41
C GLY A 156 -24.83 10.32 12.81
N GLY A 157 -24.07 10.59 11.75
CA GLY A 157 -24.15 11.85 10.99
C GLY A 157 -25.47 12.04 10.25
N ILE A 158 -26.05 10.97 9.72
CA ILE A 158 -27.35 11.00 9.02
C ILE A 158 -28.51 11.14 10.00
N THR A 159 -28.53 10.30 11.04
CA THR A 159 -29.69 10.15 11.92
C THR A 159 -29.65 11.08 13.14
N GLY A 160 -28.46 11.57 13.51
CA GLY A 160 -28.24 12.34 14.74
C GLY A 160 -28.23 11.48 16.01
N ILE A 161 -28.30 10.15 15.88
CA ILE A 161 -28.38 9.21 17.00
C ILE A 161 -27.14 8.33 17.00
N ARG A 162 -26.45 8.24 18.14
CA ARG A 162 -25.31 7.32 18.31
C ARG A 162 -25.80 5.91 18.62
N VAL A 163 -25.36 4.95 17.82
CA VAL A 163 -25.66 3.52 18.02
C VAL A 163 -24.64 2.95 19.00
N ARG A 164 -25.12 2.44 20.15
CA ARG A 164 -24.27 1.86 21.21
C ARG A 164 -23.99 0.38 20.99
N GLU A 165 -24.89 -0.30 20.30
CA GLU A 165 -24.78 -1.73 20.03
C GLU A 165 -24.21 -1.93 18.63
N THR A 166 -22.94 -2.32 18.57
CA THR A 166 -22.22 -2.55 17.32
C THR A 166 -21.74 -3.99 17.19
N ILE A 167 -21.47 -4.37 15.95
CA ILE A 167 -20.80 -5.60 15.56
C ILE A 167 -19.60 -5.27 14.68
N PRO A 168 -18.47 -5.99 14.84
CA PRO A 168 -17.35 -5.87 13.92
C PRO A 168 -17.72 -6.33 12.51
N ASP A 169 -17.27 -5.58 11.51
CA ASP A 169 -17.56 -5.85 10.10
C ASP A 169 -17.16 -7.24 9.62
N HIS A 170 -16.07 -7.80 10.16
CA HIS A 170 -15.59 -9.13 9.75
C HIS A 170 -16.59 -10.26 10.03
N ILE A 171 -17.46 -10.12 11.04
CA ILE A 171 -18.49 -11.13 11.33
C ILE A 171 -19.54 -11.14 10.21
N PHE A 172 -19.92 -9.95 9.72
CA PHE A 172 -20.81 -9.81 8.58
C PHE A 172 -20.15 -10.31 7.28
N ASP A 173 -18.88 -9.95 7.07
CA ASP A 173 -18.14 -10.32 5.86
C ASP A 173 -17.81 -11.82 5.78
N GLN A 174 -17.77 -12.53 6.92
CA GLN A 174 -17.56 -13.97 6.96
C GLN A 174 -18.84 -14.80 6.83
N ALA A 175 -20.02 -14.20 6.85
CA ALA A 175 -21.28 -14.94 6.74
C ALA A 175 -21.40 -15.67 5.40
N ASP A 176 -21.89 -16.92 5.42
CA ASP A 176 -22.04 -17.75 4.22
C ASP A 176 -23.11 -17.21 3.28
N ASP A 177 -24.21 -16.70 3.82
CA ASP A 177 -25.34 -16.14 3.06
C ASP A 177 -25.85 -14.85 3.70
N VAL A 178 -26.11 -13.83 2.88
CA VAL A 178 -26.66 -12.55 3.33
C VAL A 178 -27.86 -12.21 2.46
N VAL A 179 -29.05 -12.25 3.05
CA VAL A 179 -30.31 -11.94 2.38
C VAL A 179 -30.71 -10.52 2.74
N LEU A 180 -30.75 -9.65 1.73
CA LEU A 180 -31.26 -8.28 1.90
C LEU A 180 -32.79 -8.29 1.98
N VAL A 181 -33.32 -7.83 3.11
CA VAL A 181 -34.74 -7.58 3.34
C VAL A 181 -34.99 -6.08 3.19
N ASP A 182 -35.56 -5.70 2.05
CA ASP A 182 -35.77 -4.31 1.67
C ASP A 182 -37.27 -3.93 1.68
N LEU A 183 -37.54 -2.69 2.07
CA LEU A 183 -38.89 -2.11 2.08
C LEU A 183 -38.79 -0.62 1.69
N PRO A 184 -39.65 -0.11 0.79
CA PRO A 184 -39.66 1.31 0.45
C PRO A 184 -39.81 2.22 1.69
N PRO A 185 -39.12 3.37 1.76
CA PRO A 185 -39.22 4.29 2.90
C PRO A 185 -40.64 4.78 3.20
N ASP A 186 -41.46 4.97 2.16
CA ASP A 186 -42.85 5.42 2.32
C ASP A 186 -43.70 4.33 2.98
N ASP A 187 -43.56 3.07 2.56
CA ASP A 187 -44.24 1.92 3.15
C ASP A 187 -43.79 1.69 4.60
N LEU A 188 -42.50 1.86 4.89
CA LEU A 188 -42.00 1.74 6.26
C LEU A 188 -42.58 2.81 7.19
N ARG A 189 -42.70 4.05 6.70
CA ARG A 189 -43.35 5.14 7.45
C ARG A 189 -44.84 4.86 7.64
N GLN A 190 -45.52 4.31 6.63
CA GLN A 190 -46.90 3.89 6.79
C GLN A 190 -47.04 2.80 7.86
N ARG A 191 -46.14 1.80 7.88
CA ARG A 191 -46.11 0.77 8.93
C ARG A 191 -45.84 1.35 10.32
N LEU A 192 -45.02 2.40 10.44
CA LEU A 192 -44.81 3.11 11.69
C LEU A 192 -46.09 3.84 12.15
N ASN A 193 -46.75 4.56 11.23
CA ASN A 193 -48.01 5.26 11.51
C ASN A 193 -49.14 4.31 11.89
N ASP A 194 -49.18 3.12 11.28
CA ASP A 194 -50.13 2.05 11.58
C ASP A 194 -49.82 1.32 12.91
N GLY A 195 -48.77 1.71 13.64
CA GLY A 195 -48.35 1.07 14.88
C GLY A 195 -47.69 -0.31 14.71
N LYS A 196 -47.34 -0.70 13.48
CA LYS A 196 -46.76 -2.02 13.15
C LYS A 196 -45.24 -2.07 13.36
N VAL A 197 -44.60 -0.95 13.68
CA VAL A 197 -43.18 -0.83 13.99
C VAL A 197 -43.02 -0.31 15.41
N TYR A 198 -42.84 -1.22 16.37
CA TYR A 198 -42.59 -0.87 17.75
C TYR A 198 -41.09 -0.95 18.07
N ILE A 199 -40.57 0.05 18.79
CA ILE A 199 -39.23 0.06 19.37
C ILE A 199 -39.41 0.35 20.86
N SER A 200 -39.18 -0.64 21.70
CA SER A 200 -39.36 -0.54 23.15
C SER A 200 -38.35 0.42 23.77
N GLY A 201 -38.83 1.46 24.46
CA GLY A 201 -38.05 2.19 25.47
C GLY A 201 -37.20 3.38 25.00
N GLN A 202 -37.31 3.85 23.75
CA GLN A 202 -36.68 5.10 23.32
C GLN A 202 -37.68 6.27 23.35
N ALA A 203 -37.21 7.47 23.69
CA ALA A 203 -38.01 8.69 23.71
C ALA A 203 -38.65 8.93 22.33
N GLU A 204 -39.97 9.12 22.26
CA GLU A 204 -40.73 9.32 21.01
C GLU A 204 -40.06 10.31 20.04
N ARG A 205 -39.45 11.38 20.58
CA ARG A 205 -38.71 12.39 19.81
C ARG A 205 -37.49 11.84 19.04
N ALA A 206 -36.78 10.85 19.57
CA ALA A 206 -35.65 10.22 18.89
C ALA A 206 -36.13 9.35 17.71
N ILE A 207 -37.28 8.69 17.88
CA ILE A 207 -37.89 7.85 16.85
C ILE A 207 -38.37 8.72 15.67
N GLU A 208 -39.04 9.85 15.94
CA GLU A 208 -39.48 10.79 14.89
C GLU A 208 -38.30 11.35 14.07
N HIS A 209 -37.14 11.56 14.70
CA HIS A 209 -35.93 11.98 14.00
C HIS A 209 -35.31 10.86 13.18
N PHE A 210 -35.29 9.63 13.69
CA PHE A 210 -34.72 8.48 12.99
C PHE A 210 -35.53 8.11 11.73
N PHE A 211 -36.86 8.04 11.82
CA PHE A 211 -37.75 7.60 10.73
C PHE A 211 -38.14 8.71 9.72
N ARG A 212 -37.29 9.73 9.56
CA ARG A 212 -37.45 10.73 8.49
C ARG A 212 -37.18 10.11 7.13
N LYS A 213 -37.95 10.51 6.11
CA LYS A 213 -37.82 9.98 4.74
C LYS A 213 -36.37 10.04 4.21
N GLY A 214 -35.67 11.17 4.41
CA GLY A 214 -34.27 11.33 4.00
C GLY A 214 -33.33 10.33 4.68
N ASN A 215 -33.50 10.12 5.99
CA ASN A 215 -32.69 9.17 6.76
C ASN A 215 -32.91 7.73 6.30
N LEU A 216 -34.18 7.35 6.06
CA LEU A 216 -34.54 6.03 5.57
C LEU A 216 -33.99 5.75 4.16
N ILE A 217 -33.98 6.75 3.28
CA ILE A 217 -33.36 6.63 1.94
C ILE A 217 -31.86 6.38 2.08
N ALA A 218 -31.17 7.15 2.92
CA ALA A 218 -29.73 7.00 3.13
C ALA A 218 -29.37 5.66 3.78
N LEU A 219 -30.13 5.19 4.79
CA LEU A 219 -29.93 3.88 5.39
C LEU A 219 -30.19 2.74 4.40
N ARG A 220 -31.19 2.89 3.51
CA ARG A 220 -31.46 1.93 2.43
C ARG A 220 -30.33 1.88 1.42
N GLU A 221 -29.78 3.03 1.03
CA GLU A 221 -28.61 3.12 0.16
C GLU A 221 -27.39 2.43 0.79
N LEU A 222 -27.11 2.69 2.07
CA LEU A 222 -26.02 2.04 2.80
C LEU A 222 -26.20 0.53 2.86
N ALA A 223 -27.42 0.04 3.12
CA ALA A 223 -27.71 -1.39 3.13
C ALA A 223 -27.48 -2.02 1.75
N LEU A 224 -28.02 -1.43 0.67
CA LEU A 224 -27.82 -1.91 -0.70
C LEU A 224 -26.35 -1.94 -1.10
N ARG A 225 -25.61 -0.87 -0.78
CA ARG A 225 -24.18 -0.76 -1.07
C ARG A 225 -23.38 -1.82 -0.33
N ARG A 226 -23.64 -2.03 0.96
CA ARG A 226 -22.93 -3.02 1.77
C ARG A 226 -23.21 -4.45 1.29
N THR A 227 -24.44 -4.75 0.87
CA THR A 227 -24.76 -6.03 0.24
C THR A 227 -24.01 -6.20 -1.09
N ALA A 228 -23.92 -5.15 -1.91
CA ALA A 228 -23.17 -5.19 -3.17
C ALA A 228 -21.66 -5.44 -2.94
N ASP A 229 -21.05 -4.73 -1.98
CA ASP A 229 -19.64 -4.91 -1.63
C ASP A 229 -19.34 -6.36 -1.19
N ARG A 230 -20.26 -6.97 -0.42
CA ARG A 230 -20.14 -8.39 -0.01
C ARG A 230 -20.20 -9.35 -1.19
N VAL A 231 -21.14 -9.14 -2.12
CA VAL A 231 -21.26 -9.96 -3.34
C VAL A 231 -19.98 -9.89 -4.16
N ASP A 232 -19.35 -8.71 -4.25
CA ASP A 232 -18.07 -8.53 -4.92
C ASP A 232 -16.93 -9.31 -4.25
N ASP A 233 -16.87 -9.33 -2.92
CA ASP A 233 -15.86 -10.10 -2.19
C ASP A 233 -16.08 -11.62 -2.29
N GLN A 234 -17.33 -12.09 -2.31
CA GLN A 234 -17.65 -13.49 -2.60
C GLN A 234 -17.19 -13.88 -4.02
N MET A 235 -17.43 -13.01 -4.99
CA MET A 235 -16.97 -13.21 -6.37
C MET A 235 -15.44 -13.25 -6.47
N ARG A 236 -14.71 -12.46 -5.68
CA ARG A 236 -13.24 -12.53 -5.60
C ARG A 236 -12.76 -13.85 -4.99
N ALA A 237 -13.31 -14.24 -3.85
CA ALA A 237 -12.92 -15.47 -3.16
C ALA A 237 -13.18 -16.73 -4.00
N PHE A 238 -14.28 -16.77 -4.75
CA PHE A 238 -14.60 -17.84 -5.69
C PHE A 238 -13.58 -17.92 -6.85
N ARG A 239 -13.06 -16.79 -7.32
CA ARG A 239 -12.05 -16.73 -8.40
C ARG A 239 -10.66 -17.16 -7.96
N ASP A 240 -10.28 -16.86 -6.72
CA ASP A 240 -8.97 -17.28 -6.18
C ASP A 240 -8.90 -18.80 -5.98
N THR A 241 -10.03 -19.47 -5.76
CA THR A 241 -10.10 -20.94 -5.61
C THR A 241 -10.20 -21.68 -6.94
N GLN A 242 -10.73 -21.07 -8.00
CA GLN A 242 -10.76 -21.64 -9.36
C GLN A 242 -9.85 -20.83 -10.29
N GLY A 243 -8.57 -21.17 -10.29
CA GLY A 243 -7.53 -20.45 -10.99
C GLY A 243 -7.90 -20.01 -12.41
N ARG A 244 -7.68 -18.72 -12.68
CA ARG A 244 -7.62 -18.07 -14.01
C ARG A 244 -8.86 -18.23 -14.89
N GLU A 245 -10.04 -17.97 -14.34
CA GLU A 245 -11.19 -17.63 -15.19
C GLU A 245 -11.14 -16.18 -15.70
N PRO A 246 -11.68 -15.91 -16.91
CA PRO A 246 -11.65 -14.60 -17.56
C PRO A 246 -12.26 -13.52 -16.67
N VAL A 247 -11.69 -12.31 -16.73
CA VAL A 247 -12.17 -11.14 -16.00
C VAL A 247 -13.62 -10.88 -16.37
N TRP A 248 -14.55 -11.07 -15.42
CA TRP A 248 -15.93 -10.66 -15.64
C TRP A 248 -16.03 -9.13 -15.72
N HIS A 249 -16.66 -8.66 -16.78
CA HIS A 249 -16.75 -7.26 -17.21
C HIS A 249 -17.67 -6.38 -16.35
N THR A 250 -17.80 -6.64 -15.04
CA THR A 250 -18.81 -5.97 -14.21
C THR A 250 -18.37 -4.57 -13.76
N ARG A 251 -17.06 -4.25 -13.76
CA ARG A 251 -16.54 -2.91 -13.46
C ARG A 251 -15.74 -2.34 -14.62
N GLU A 252 -16.08 -1.12 -15.04
CA GLU A 252 -15.48 -0.44 -16.19
C GLU A 252 -14.13 0.21 -15.85
N ASN A 253 -13.17 -0.52 -15.28
CA ASN A 253 -11.87 0.05 -14.92
C ASN A 253 -10.96 0.26 -16.15
N LEU A 254 -10.26 1.40 -16.17
CA LEU A 254 -9.51 1.87 -17.34
C LEU A 254 -7.99 1.86 -17.11
N LEU A 255 -7.23 1.31 -18.07
CA LEU A 255 -5.78 1.40 -18.14
C LEU A 255 -5.35 2.29 -19.31
N LEU A 256 -4.82 3.47 -19.03
CA LEU A 256 -4.15 4.32 -20.00
C LEU A 256 -2.69 3.90 -20.18
N CYS A 257 -2.28 3.59 -21.41
CA CYS A 257 -0.87 3.38 -21.73
C CYS A 257 -0.24 4.64 -22.33
N ILE A 258 0.76 5.19 -21.64
CA ILE A 258 1.53 6.35 -22.08
C ILE A 258 2.77 5.86 -22.84
N GLY A 259 2.95 6.36 -24.06
CA GLY A 259 4.10 6.04 -24.92
C GLY A 259 5.13 7.17 -25.00
N TYR A 260 6.19 6.95 -25.77
CA TYR A 260 7.22 7.96 -26.07
C TYR A 260 6.85 8.93 -27.21
N ASN A 261 5.69 8.72 -27.82
CA ASN A 261 5.22 9.48 -28.97
C ASN A 261 4.51 10.77 -28.53
N ALA A 262 4.43 11.75 -29.44
CA ALA A 262 3.74 13.01 -29.18
C ALA A 262 2.23 12.82 -29.06
N GLY A 263 1.53 13.67 -28.28
CA GLY A 263 0.07 13.63 -28.13
C GLY A 263 -0.44 13.00 -26.83
N ASN A 264 0.46 12.61 -25.91
CA ASN A 264 0.09 12.05 -24.61
C ASN A 264 -0.89 12.93 -23.82
N GLU A 265 -0.77 14.26 -23.86
CA GLU A 265 -1.69 15.17 -23.14
C GLU A 265 -3.14 15.03 -23.61
N LYS A 266 -3.37 14.94 -24.93
CA LYS A 266 -4.72 14.74 -25.49
C LYS A 266 -5.26 13.38 -25.10
N LEU A 267 -4.40 12.36 -25.12
CA LEU A 267 -4.75 11.00 -24.71
C LEU A 267 -5.17 10.96 -23.23
N ILE A 268 -4.41 11.61 -22.35
CA ILE A 268 -4.69 11.73 -20.91
C ILE A 268 -6.02 12.45 -20.67
N ARG A 269 -6.26 13.60 -21.32
CA ARG A 269 -7.54 14.32 -21.16
C ARG A 269 -8.73 13.50 -21.65
N LYS A 270 -8.55 12.69 -22.71
CA LYS A 270 -9.59 11.78 -23.20
C LYS A 270 -9.82 10.62 -22.22
N ALA A 271 -8.76 10.07 -21.64
CA ALA A 271 -8.82 9.04 -20.61
C ALA A 271 -9.58 9.55 -19.37
N ALA A 272 -9.20 10.72 -18.84
CA ALA A 272 -9.86 11.33 -17.67
C ALA A 272 -11.35 11.61 -17.91
N ARG A 273 -11.73 12.09 -19.09
CA ARG A 273 -13.15 12.29 -19.45
C ARG A 273 -13.91 10.98 -19.57
N LEU A 274 -13.26 9.93 -20.09
CA LEU A 274 -13.87 8.62 -20.20
C LEU A 274 -14.05 8.01 -18.82
N ALA A 275 -13.02 8.06 -17.97
CA ALA A 275 -13.08 7.58 -16.60
C ALA A 275 -14.17 8.30 -15.78
N ALA A 276 -14.26 9.62 -15.89
CA ALA A 276 -15.33 10.41 -15.24
C ALA A 276 -16.73 10.08 -15.76
N LYS A 277 -16.86 9.69 -17.04
CA LYS A 277 -18.16 9.29 -17.62
C LYS A 277 -18.58 7.90 -17.19
N LEU A 278 -17.62 7.00 -16.97
CA LEU A 278 -17.84 5.62 -16.52
C LEU A 278 -17.82 5.49 -14.99
N ASP A 279 -17.60 6.59 -14.27
CA ASP A 279 -17.41 6.65 -12.82
C ASP A 279 -16.43 5.58 -12.30
N CYS A 280 -15.29 5.43 -12.99
CA CYS A 280 -14.35 4.35 -12.76
C CYS A 280 -12.97 4.83 -12.29
N VAL A 281 -12.30 3.98 -11.51
CA VAL A 281 -10.87 4.16 -11.22
C VAL A 281 -10.08 3.90 -12.50
N TRP A 282 -9.05 4.72 -12.73
CA TRP A 282 -8.21 4.60 -13.91
C TRP A 282 -6.74 4.73 -13.58
N HIS A 283 -5.93 3.94 -14.27
CA HIS A 283 -4.50 3.87 -14.08
C HIS A 283 -3.78 4.38 -15.32
N ALA A 284 -2.66 5.05 -15.15
CA ALA A 284 -1.81 5.51 -16.24
C ALA A 284 -0.42 4.88 -16.11
N VAL A 285 -0.02 4.08 -17.09
CA VAL A 285 1.23 3.34 -17.05
C VAL A 285 2.19 3.69 -18.18
N TYR A 286 3.46 3.69 -17.84
CA TYR A 286 4.57 3.75 -18.80
C TYR A 286 5.45 2.52 -18.62
N VAL A 287 5.82 1.84 -19.72
CA VAL A 287 6.74 0.71 -19.67
C VAL A 287 8.14 1.13 -20.10
N GLU A 288 9.08 1.05 -19.17
CA GLU A 288 10.51 1.20 -19.44
C GLU A 288 11.06 -0.09 -20.06
N THR A 289 11.30 -0.06 -21.37
CA THR A 289 12.10 -1.09 -22.04
C THR A 289 13.57 -0.71 -22.13
N PRO A 290 14.48 -1.68 -22.29
CA PRO A 290 15.91 -1.38 -22.42
C PRO A 290 16.24 -0.49 -23.65
N LYS A 291 15.43 -0.56 -24.71
CA LYS A 291 15.53 0.36 -25.86
C LYS A 291 15.12 1.78 -25.47
N LEU A 292 14.03 1.93 -24.71
CA LEU A 292 13.50 3.22 -24.26
C LEU A 292 14.35 3.88 -23.17
N HIS A 293 15.10 3.11 -22.38
CA HIS A 293 16.05 3.66 -21.41
C HIS A 293 17.17 4.49 -22.08
N ARG A 294 17.45 4.26 -23.37
CA ARG A 294 18.44 5.03 -24.16
C ARG A 294 17.87 6.32 -24.75
N LEU A 295 16.61 6.67 -24.48
CA LEU A 295 16.01 7.88 -25.02
C LEU A 295 16.71 9.16 -24.52
N PRO A 296 16.73 10.23 -25.32
CA PRO A 296 17.24 11.52 -24.90
C PRO A 296 16.51 12.01 -23.64
N LYS A 297 17.24 12.70 -22.74
CA LYS A 297 16.68 13.24 -21.49
C LYS A 297 15.38 14.04 -21.71
N ASN A 298 15.29 14.77 -22.82
CA ASN A 298 14.11 15.56 -23.18
C ASN A 298 12.86 14.70 -23.44
N LYS A 299 12.98 13.56 -24.14
CA LYS A 299 11.85 12.66 -24.41
C LYS A 299 11.38 11.96 -23.13
N ARG A 300 12.31 11.54 -22.28
CA ARG A 300 11.98 10.96 -20.96
C ARG A 300 11.25 11.96 -20.06
N ARG A 301 11.66 13.24 -20.10
CA ARG A 301 10.97 14.33 -19.39
C ARG A 301 9.51 14.47 -19.84
N THR A 302 9.23 14.45 -21.15
CA THR A 302 7.86 14.55 -21.67
C THR A 302 6.97 13.40 -21.19
N ILE A 303 7.48 12.18 -21.10
CA ILE A 303 6.73 11.02 -20.60
C ILE A 303 6.40 11.20 -19.11
N LEU A 304 7.36 11.64 -18.31
CA LEU A 304 7.15 11.83 -16.87
C LEU A 304 6.23 13.03 -16.59
N GLN A 305 6.28 14.09 -17.40
CA GLN A 305 5.30 15.19 -17.36
C GLN A 305 3.90 14.70 -17.71
N ALA A 306 3.77 13.80 -18.68
CA ALA A 306 2.51 13.17 -19.03
C ALA A 306 1.97 12.30 -17.87
N LEU A 307 2.82 11.50 -17.21
CA LEU A 307 2.41 10.76 -16.01
C LEU A 307 1.94 11.70 -14.90
N LYS A 308 2.69 12.77 -14.61
CA LYS A 308 2.28 13.78 -13.62
C LYS A 308 0.92 14.39 -13.96
N LEU A 309 0.70 14.78 -15.21
CA LEU A 309 -0.60 15.30 -15.67
C LEU A 309 -1.73 14.28 -15.47
N ALA A 310 -1.47 12.99 -15.68
CA ALA A 310 -2.46 11.95 -15.42
C ALA A 310 -2.78 11.85 -13.92
N GLN A 311 -1.75 11.92 -13.06
CA GLN A 311 -1.92 11.94 -11.61
C GLN A 311 -2.73 13.15 -11.14
N ASP A 312 -2.43 14.35 -11.65
CA ASP A 312 -3.16 15.59 -11.33
C ASP A 312 -4.64 15.52 -11.73
N LEU A 313 -4.98 14.67 -12.71
CA LEU A 313 -6.34 14.39 -13.18
C LEU A 313 -6.99 13.16 -12.50
N GLY A 314 -6.36 12.63 -11.44
CA GLY A 314 -6.91 11.55 -10.62
C GLY A 314 -6.56 10.13 -11.08
N ALA A 315 -5.55 9.94 -11.93
CA ALA A 315 -5.06 8.60 -12.29
C ALA A 315 -4.09 8.03 -11.24
N GLU A 316 -4.17 6.72 -11.00
CA GLU A 316 -3.06 6.00 -10.36
C GLU A 316 -1.94 5.76 -11.37
N THR A 317 -0.75 6.30 -11.11
CA THR A 317 0.36 6.22 -12.07
C THR A 317 1.38 5.15 -11.70
N ALA A 318 1.80 4.32 -12.66
CA ALA A 318 2.88 3.36 -12.46
C ALA A 318 3.90 3.36 -13.61
N THR A 319 5.16 3.08 -13.26
CA THR A 319 6.23 2.85 -14.24
C THR A 319 6.66 1.39 -14.15
N LEU A 320 6.39 0.63 -15.21
CA LEU A 320 6.70 -0.79 -15.31
C LEU A 320 8.07 -0.96 -15.95
N SER A 321 8.83 -1.96 -15.53
CA SER A 321 10.12 -2.31 -16.14
C SER A 321 10.04 -3.71 -16.71
N ASP A 322 10.07 -3.84 -18.04
CA ASP A 322 10.04 -5.14 -18.70
C ASP A 322 10.76 -5.08 -20.05
N SER A 323 11.14 -6.24 -20.56
CA SER A 323 11.72 -6.41 -21.90
C SER A 323 10.68 -6.26 -23.01
N HIS A 324 9.42 -6.60 -22.72
CA HIS A 324 8.30 -6.58 -23.65
C HIS A 324 7.15 -5.71 -23.12
N GLU A 325 6.84 -4.62 -23.83
CA GLU A 325 5.81 -3.64 -23.43
C GLU A 325 4.43 -4.28 -23.32
N GLU A 326 4.09 -5.15 -24.26
CA GLU A 326 2.76 -5.74 -24.38
C GLU A 326 2.46 -6.68 -23.20
N LYS A 327 3.45 -7.52 -22.84
CA LYS A 327 3.32 -8.45 -21.71
C LYS A 327 3.21 -7.72 -20.39
N ALA A 328 3.98 -6.64 -20.21
CA ALA A 328 3.94 -5.83 -18.99
C ALA A 328 2.59 -5.16 -18.79
N ILE A 329 2.03 -4.58 -19.86
CA ILE A 329 0.71 -3.92 -19.85
C ILE A 329 -0.38 -4.94 -19.55
N LEU A 330 -0.37 -6.11 -20.21
CA LEU A 330 -1.39 -7.15 -19.98
C LEU A 330 -1.28 -7.75 -18.57
N ARG A 331 -0.07 -7.96 -18.05
CA ARG A 331 0.14 -8.41 -16.67
C ARG A 331 -0.44 -7.40 -15.69
N TYR A 332 -0.08 -6.12 -15.84
CA TYR A 332 -0.57 -5.06 -14.96
C TYR A 332 -2.09 -4.91 -15.04
N ALA A 333 -2.67 -4.97 -16.25
CA ALA A 333 -4.12 -4.91 -16.45
C ALA A 333 -4.84 -6.05 -15.70
N ARG A 334 -4.29 -7.26 -15.74
CA ARG A 334 -4.88 -8.42 -15.03
C ARG A 334 -4.68 -8.35 -13.53
N GLU A 335 -3.50 -7.96 -13.06
CA GLU A 335 -3.21 -7.79 -11.62
C GLU A 335 -4.11 -6.73 -10.96
N HIS A 336 -4.44 -5.65 -11.69
CA HIS A 336 -5.25 -4.55 -11.18
C HIS A 336 -6.72 -4.58 -11.67
N ASN A 337 -7.18 -5.67 -12.28
CA ASN A 337 -8.55 -5.82 -12.81
C ASN A 337 -9.00 -4.65 -13.72
N LEU A 338 -8.13 -4.24 -14.64
CA LEU A 338 -8.38 -3.16 -15.59
C LEU A 338 -8.90 -3.73 -16.91
N GLY A 339 -10.23 -3.77 -17.05
CA GLY A 339 -10.91 -4.43 -18.17
C GLY A 339 -10.80 -3.69 -19.50
N LYS A 340 -10.50 -2.39 -19.50
CA LYS A 340 -10.39 -1.57 -20.73
C LYS A 340 -9.00 -0.93 -20.84
N ILE A 341 -8.31 -1.16 -21.94
CA ILE A 341 -7.00 -0.57 -22.23
C ILE A 341 -7.15 0.56 -23.26
N LEU A 342 -6.70 1.76 -22.90
CA LEU A 342 -6.71 2.95 -23.75
C LEU A 342 -5.30 3.22 -24.31
N ILE A 343 -5.18 3.24 -25.64
CA ILE A 343 -3.93 3.54 -26.35
C ILE A 343 -4.12 4.62 -27.42
N GLY A 344 -3.08 5.40 -27.68
CA GLY A 344 -3.05 6.35 -28.79
C GLY A 344 -2.83 5.65 -30.14
N ARG A 345 -3.54 6.10 -31.19
CA ARG A 345 -3.26 5.71 -32.57
C ARG A 345 -2.06 6.49 -33.09
N TYR A 346 -0.99 5.80 -33.43
CA TYR A 346 0.21 6.39 -34.03
C TYR A 346 0.39 5.84 -35.44
N TYR A 347 0.47 6.71 -36.45
CA TYR A 347 0.78 6.30 -37.82
C TYR A 347 2.30 6.15 -37.98
N ASN A 348 2.79 4.90 -38.03
CA ASN A 348 4.16 4.64 -38.44
C ASN A 348 4.28 4.80 -39.96
N SER A 349 4.81 5.94 -40.41
CA SER A 349 5.19 6.19 -41.81
C SER A 349 6.48 5.45 -42.16
N HIS A 350 6.49 4.12 -42.08
CA HIS A 350 7.51 3.27 -42.71
C HIS A 350 6.86 2.37 -43.76
N THR A 351 6.19 2.99 -44.73
CA THR A 351 6.03 2.38 -46.05
C THR A 351 7.40 2.42 -46.73
N ASN A 352 8.10 1.29 -46.73
CA ASN A 352 9.20 1.08 -47.65
C ASN A 352 8.69 1.20 -49.09
N PHE A 353 9.57 1.61 -50.00
CA PHE A 353 9.36 1.75 -51.45
C PHE A 353 8.87 0.46 -52.15
N PHE A 354 8.82 -0.67 -51.42
CA PHE A 354 8.49 -2.02 -51.91
C PHE A 354 7.38 -2.73 -51.09
N GLY A 355 6.33 -2.01 -50.68
CA GLY A 355 5.01 -2.60 -50.33
C GLY A 355 4.89 -3.59 -49.15
N PHE A 356 5.98 -4.06 -48.54
CA PHE A 356 5.96 -5.04 -47.46
C PHE A 356 5.91 -4.37 -46.08
N LYS A 357 4.76 -4.49 -45.40
CA LYS A 357 4.57 -4.14 -43.98
C LYS A 357 5.22 -5.20 -43.09
N TRP A 358 6.50 -5.05 -42.76
CA TRP A 358 7.25 -6.05 -41.98
C TRP A 358 7.10 -5.96 -40.45
N HIS A 359 6.36 -4.97 -39.92
CA HIS A 359 6.07 -4.87 -38.49
C HIS A 359 4.58 -4.67 -38.22
N ARG A 360 4.00 -5.57 -37.41
CA ARG A 360 2.65 -5.44 -36.84
C ARG A 360 2.57 -4.24 -35.89
N ASP A 361 1.49 -3.48 -35.99
CA ASP A 361 1.24 -2.34 -35.09
C ASP A 361 1.11 -2.82 -33.64
N PHE A 362 1.55 -1.99 -32.70
CA PHE A 362 1.51 -2.27 -31.25
C PHE A 362 0.11 -2.66 -30.77
N SER A 363 -0.93 -2.00 -31.27
CA SER A 363 -2.34 -2.30 -31.01
C SER A 363 -2.73 -3.73 -31.45
N GLU A 364 -2.27 -4.17 -32.62
CA GLU A 364 -2.56 -5.50 -33.17
C GLU A 364 -1.90 -6.60 -32.33
N ARG A 365 -0.66 -6.34 -31.86
CA ARG A 365 0.06 -7.27 -30.97
C ARG A 365 -0.60 -7.37 -29.59
N LEU A 366 -1.06 -6.26 -29.04
CA LEU A 366 -1.75 -6.21 -27.75
C LEU A 366 -3.10 -6.94 -27.81
N GLY A 367 -3.91 -6.66 -28.85
CA GLY A 367 -5.21 -7.32 -29.05
C GLY A 367 -5.10 -8.83 -29.29
N LYS A 368 -4.03 -9.31 -29.93
CA LYS A 368 -3.80 -10.75 -30.11
C LYS A 368 -3.41 -11.46 -28.82
N LEU A 369 -2.67 -10.80 -27.92
CA LEU A 369 -2.16 -11.38 -26.68
C LEU A 369 -3.14 -11.26 -25.49
N GLY A 370 -4.10 -10.32 -25.57
CA GLY A 370 -5.14 -10.12 -24.57
C GLY A 370 -6.55 -10.07 -25.19
N PRO A 371 -7.07 -11.19 -25.73
CA PRO A 371 -8.44 -11.25 -26.26
C PRO A 371 -9.52 -11.07 -25.17
N ASP A 372 -9.12 -11.19 -23.90
CA ASP A 372 -9.93 -11.02 -22.70
C ASP A 372 -10.16 -9.54 -22.30
N LEU A 373 -9.49 -8.59 -22.95
CA LEU A 373 -9.49 -7.17 -22.56
C LEU A 373 -9.98 -6.27 -23.71
N ASP A 374 -10.77 -5.26 -23.39
CA ASP A 374 -11.26 -4.30 -24.38
C ASP A 374 -10.14 -3.32 -24.76
N LEU A 375 -9.87 -3.16 -26.06
CA LEU A 375 -8.87 -2.22 -26.55
C LEU A 375 -9.51 -0.97 -27.18
N ILE A 376 -9.33 0.19 -26.57
CA ILE A 376 -9.82 1.48 -27.05
C ILE A 376 -8.66 2.26 -27.68
N ILE A 377 -8.78 2.53 -28.98
CA ILE A 377 -7.75 3.25 -29.75
C ILE A 377 -8.21 4.68 -30.00
N VAL A 378 -7.56 5.65 -29.37
CA VAL A 378 -7.86 7.08 -29.52
C VAL A 378 -7.07 7.69 -30.67
N ALA A 379 -7.75 8.33 -31.60
CA ALA A 379 -7.11 9.09 -32.66
C ALA A 379 -6.41 10.34 -32.09
N LEU A 380 -5.10 10.45 -32.33
CA LEU A 380 -4.32 11.64 -32.07
C LEU A 380 -4.29 12.47 -33.36
N GLU A 381 -4.52 13.78 -33.27
CA GLU A 381 -4.43 14.66 -34.45
C GLU A 381 -2.97 14.78 -34.88
N ASP A 382 -2.74 14.62 -36.18
CA ASP A 382 -1.42 14.78 -36.78
C ASP A 382 -0.89 16.20 -36.51
N LYS A 383 0.19 16.29 -35.73
CA LYS A 383 1.04 17.47 -35.80
C LYS A 383 1.55 17.53 -37.24
N LYS A 384 1.17 18.58 -37.99
CA LYS A 384 1.61 18.84 -39.38
C LYS A 384 3.09 18.50 -39.54
N ARG A 385 3.41 17.69 -40.55
CA ARG A 385 4.76 17.43 -41.07
C ARG A 385 5.51 18.77 -41.20
N GLY A 386 6.35 19.13 -40.22
CA GLY A 386 7.01 20.44 -40.20
C GLY A 386 8.04 20.62 -39.10
N ASP A 387 7.78 20.11 -37.89
CA ASP A 387 8.79 20.13 -36.82
C ASP A 387 9.80 19.00 -37.06
N LYS A 388 10.85 19.28 -37.85
CA LYS A 388 12.05 18.44 -37.86
C LYS A 388 12.57 18.37 -36.43
N GLU A 389 12.51 17.19 -35.81
CA GLU A 389 13.16 16.93 -34.53
C GLU A 389 14.61 17.45 -34.61
N PRO A 390 15.11 18.21 -33.61
CA PRO A 390 16.50 18.58 -33.57
C PRO A 390 17.32 17.29 -33.51
N LYS A 391 18.08 17.00 -34.58
CA LYS A 391 19.02 15.89 -34.61
C LYS A 391 19.97 16.06 -33.44
N ASP A 392 19.89 15.12 -32.50
CA ASP A 392 20.74 15.06 -31.33
C ASP A 392 22.20 14.79 -31.76
N ASN A 393 22.95 15.88 -31.93
CA ASN A 393 24.35 15.84 -32.37
C ASN A 393 25.32 15.29 -31.29
N ARG A 394 24.84 14.84 -30.11
CA ARG A 394 25.72 14.45 -29.00
C ARG A 394 26.04 12.96 -28.87
N THR A 395 25.64 12.11 -29.83
CA THR A 395 25.98 10.67 -29.80
C THR A 395 26.72 10.14 -31.04
N PHE A 396 26.99 11.00 -32.01
CA PHE A 396 27.71 10.61 -33.22
C PHE A 396 29.23 10.48 -33.00
N ASN A 397 29.82 11.33 -32.17
CA ASN A 397 31.29 11.41 -32.05
C ASN A 397 31.91 10.22 -31.27
N ASP A 398 31.28 9.76 -30.19
CA ASP A 398 31.77 8.61 -29.41
C ASP A 398 31.54 7.26 -30.10
N LYS A 399 30.45 7.13 -30.87
CA LYS A 399 30.19 5.92 -31.68
C LYS A 399 31.20 5.78 -32.81
N TRP A 400 31.56 6.88 -33.48
CA TRP A 400 32.54 6.86 -34.56
C TRP A 400 33.95 6.56 -34.07
N ARG A 401 34.36 7.09 -32.91
CA ARG A 401 35.71 6.83 -32.36
C ARG A 401 35.96 5.35 -32.03
N ILE A 402 35.01 4.69 -31.38
CA ILE A 402 35.09 3.26 -31.06
C ILE A 402 34.97 2.40 -32.33
N SER A 403 34.17 2.84 -33.31
CA SER A 403 34.02 2.13 -34.59
C SER A 403 35.28 2.21 -35.46
N ILE A 404 35.94 3.36 -35.54
CA ILE A 404 37.20 3.54 -36.30
C ILE A 404 38.31 2.69 -35.70
N GLN A 405 38.46 2.67 -34.37
CA GLN A 405 39.43 1.79 -33.70
C GLN A 405 39.17 0.31 -33.99
N GLY A 406 37.89 -0.10 -34.02
CA GLY A 406 37.51 -1.46 -34.39
C GLY A 406 37.86 -1.83 -35.83
N PHE A 407 37.67 -0.92 -36.79
CA PHE A 407 38.04 -1.16 -38.19
C PHE A 407 39.56 -1.26 -38.37
N LEU A 408 40.34 -0.41 -37.69
CA LEU A 408 41.80 -0.44 -37.76
C LEU A 408 42.36 -1.74 -37.16
N MET A 409 41.84 -2.15 -36.00
CA MET A 409 42.23 -3.41 -35.36
C MET A 409 41.83 -4.64 -36.17
N ALA A 410 40.75 -4.58 -36.94
CA ALA A 410 40.38 -5.65 -37.86
C ALA A 410 41.44 -5.87 -38.95
N ILE A 411 41.96 -4.78 -39.52
CA ILE A 411 43.03 -4.83 -40.53
C ILE A 411 44.32 -5.38 -39.93
N VAL A 412 44.71 -4.88 -38.75
CA VAL A 412 45.95 -5.31 -38.06
C VAL A 412 45.88 -6.80 -37.70
N LEU A 413 44.77 -7.26 -37.12
CA LEU A 413 44.61 -8.66 -36.74
C LEU A 413 44.56 -9.58 -37.97
N CYS A 414 43.89 -9.15 -39.05
CA CYS A 414 43.90 -9.88 -40.32
C CYS A 414 45.32 -10.01 -40.88
N ALA A 415 46.10 -8.93 -40.90
CA ALA A 415 47.48 -8.94 -41.36
C ALA A 415 48.37 -9.87 -40.53
N LEU A 416 48.20 -9.88 -39.20
CA LEU A 416 48.91 -10.79 -38.30
C LEU A 416 48.54 -12.26 -38.56
N ILE A 417 47.25 -12.56 -38.69
CA ILE A 417 46.78 -13.93 -38.99
C ILE A 417 47.31 -14.40 -40.35
N THR A 418 47.32 -13.52 -41.35
CA THR A 418 47.84 -13.81 -42.70
C THR A 418 49.34 -14.08 -42.66
N LEU A 419 50.11 -13.22 -41.98
CA LEU A 419 51.57 -13.36 -41.87
C LEU A 419 51.97 -14.62 -41.10
N PHE A 420 51.28 -14.89 -39.99
CA PHE A 420 51.52 -16.07 -39.17
C PHE A 420 51.18 -17.37 -39.93
N SER A 421 50.03 -17.38 -40.62
CA SER A 421 49.61 -18.54 -41.42
C SER A 421 50.57 -18.81 -42.58
N ARG A 422 51.08 -17.75 -43.22
CA ARG A 422 52.05 -17.88 -44.31
C ARG A 422 53.43 -18.35 -43.85
N THR A 423 53.86 -18.01 -42.63
CA THR A 423 55.20 -18.35 -42.13
C THR A 423 55.24 -19.71 -41.44
N PHE A 424 54.21 -20.10 -40.70
CA PHE A 424 54.21 -21.31 -39.87
C PHE A 424 53.31 -22.44 -40.37
N LEU A 425 52.29 -22.16 -41.20
CA LEU A 425 51.20 -23.11 -41.50
C LEU A 425 51.11 -23.51 -42.99
N LEU A 426 52.22 -23.40 -43.74
CA LEU A 426 52.32 -23.80 -45.15
C LEU A 426 51.98 -25.28 -45.41
N THR A 427 52.01 -26.13 -44.37
CA THR A 427 51.71 -27.57 -44.44
C THR A 427 50.28 -27.94 -44.04
N LEU A 428 49.47 -26.97 -43.58
CA LEU A 428 48.09 -27.23 -43.17
C LEU A 428 47.12 -27.17 -44.35
N ASP A 429 46.09 -28.01 -44.28
CA ASP A 429 44.97 -28.00 -45.22
C ASP A 429 44.23 -26.65 -45.18
N GLN A 430 43.67 -26.24 -46.33
CA GLN A 430 43.00 -24.96 -46.52
C GLN A 430 41.81 -24.78 -45.54
N ALA A 431 41.16 -25.88 -45.14
CA ALA A 431 40.07 -25.86 -44.16
C ALA A 431 40.50 -25.36 -42.77
N ASN A 432 41.72 -25.70 -42.33
CA ASN A 432 42.23 -25.28 -41.01
C ASN A 432 42.58 -23.79 -40.98
N LEU A 433 43.05 -23.25 -42.10
CA LEU A 433 43.32 -21.82 -42.25
C LEU A 433 42.03 -20.99 -42.12
N VAL A 434 40.95 -21.44 -42.76
CA VAL A 434 39.62 -20.81 -42.65
C VAL A 434 39.15 -20.72 -41.20
N ALA A 435 39.39 -21.75 -40.38
CA ALA A 435 39.03 -21.74 -38.97
C ALA A 435 39.80 -20.66 -38.16
N ILE A 436 41.07 -20.41 -38.48
CA ILE A 436 41.88 -19.37 -37.83
C ILE A 436 41.39 -17.96 -38.21
N TYR A 437 41.04 -17.74 -39.48
CA TYR A 437 40.42 -16.48 -39.88
C TYR A 437 39.07 -16.25 -39.21
N LEU A 438 38.27 -17.32 -39.03
CA LEU A 438 37.01 -17.25 -38.29
C LEU A 438 37.25 -16.87 -36.82
N LEU A 439 38.29 -17.43 -36.17
CA LEU A 439 38.70 -17.04 -34.82
C LEU A 439 39.00 -15.53 -34.74
N GLY A 440 39.69 -14.97 -35.72
CA GLY A 440 39.95 -13.53 -35.81
C GLY A 440 38.67 -12.69 -35.87
N VAL A 441 37.69 -13.12 -36.69
CA VAL A 441 36.37 -12.46 -36.79
C VAL A 441 35.62 -12.51 -35.45
N VAL A 442 35.71 -13.64 -34.72
CA VAL A 442 35.12 -13.79 -33.38
C VAL A 442 35.78 -12.86 -32.37
N ILE A 443 37.11 -12.77 -32.35
CA ILE A 443 37.84 -11.86 -31.45
C ILE A 443 37.39 -10.41 -31.69
N ILE A 444 37.32 -9.98 -32.96
CA ILE A 444 36.87 -8.62 -33.29
C ILE A 444 35.40 -8.40 -32.92
N ALA A 445 34.53 -9.41 -33.09
CA ALA A 445 33.14 -9.36 -32.66
C ALA A 445 33.02 -9.19 -31.14
N LEU A 446 33.83 -9.93 -30.37
CA LEU A 446 33.87 -9.88 -28.91
C LEU A 446 34.35 -8.53 -28.39
N PHE A 447 35.34 -7.91 -29.03
CA PHE A 447 35.93 -6.66 -28.54
C PHE A 447 35.28 -5.38 -29.10
N TYR A 448 34.94 -5.36 -30.39
CA TYR A 448 34.56 -4.14 -31.13
C TYR A 448 33.13 -4.18 -31.71
N GLY A 449 32.44 -5.33 -31.64
CA GLY A 449 31.03 -5.45 -32.00
C GLY A 449 30.76 -5.81 -33.46
N ARG A 450 29.48 -5.73 -33.86
CA ARG A 450 28.97 -6.33 -35.11
C ARG A 450 29.58 -5.73 -36.39
N TRP A 451 29.62 -4.40 -36.51
CA TRP A 451 30.05 -3.76 -37.76
C TRP A 451 31.56 -3.93 -38.05
N PRO A 452 32.46 -3.78 -37.05
CA PRO A 452 33.87 -4.13 -37.24
C PRO A 452 34.10 -5.62 -37.55
N SER A 453 33.32 -6.54 -36.98
CA SER A 453 33.40 -7.98 -37.28
C SER A 453 32.96 -8.31 -38.70
N VAL A 454 31.89 -7.69 -39.20
CA VAL A 454 31.46 -7.82 -40.60
C VAL A 454 32.56 -7.33 -41.54
N PHE A 455 33.16 -6.18 -41.24
CA PHE A 455 34.29 -5.67 -42.03
C PHE A 455 35.51 -6.60 -41.96
N ALA A 456 35.83 -7.15 -40.79
CA ALA A 456 36.89 -8.15 -40.64
C ALA A 456 36.64 -9.40 -41.48
N ALA A 457 35.41 -9.89 -41.56
CA ALA A 457 35.06 -11.04 -42.39
C ALA A 457 35.32 -10.75 -43.89
N PHE A 458 34.98 -9.56 -44.38
CA PHE A 458 35.30 -9.15 -45.75
C PHE A 458 36.81 -9.08 -46.00
N VAL A 459 37.55 -8.42 -45.12
CA VAL A 459 39.02 -8.29 -45.24
C VAL A 459 39.71 -9.65 -45.15
N ASN A 460 39.23 -10.54 -44.27
CA ASN A 460 39.75 -11.90 -44.12
C ASN A 460 39.52 -12.76 -45.36
N VAL A 461 38.33 -12.69 -45.98
CA VAL A 461 38.04 -13.45 -47.21
C VAL A 461 38.87 -12.95 -48.38
N ILE A 462 38.99 -11.62 -48.54
CA ILE A 462 39.85 -11.03 -49.58
C ILE A 462 41.32 -11.42 -49.36
N SER A 463 41.79 -11.39 -48.11
CA SER A 463 43.17 -11.78 -47.79
C SER A 463 43.39 -13.29 -48.02
N PHE A 464 42.42 -14.12 -47.67
CA PHE A 464 42.51 -15.56 -47.91
C PHE A 464 42.61 -15.89 -49.40
N ASP A 465 41.78 -15.24 -50.24
CA ASP A 465 41.75 -15.46 -51.70
C ASP A 465 43.08 -15.05 -52.35
N ILE A 466 43.62 -13.87 -52.01
CA ILE A 466 44.85 -13.36 -52.62
C ILE A 466 46.09 -14.18 -52.24
N PHE A 467 46.18 -14.66 -50.99
CA PHE A 467 47.41 -15.25 -50.43
C PHE A 467 47.45 -16.78 -50.41
N PHE A 468 46.32 -17.48 -50.39
CA PHE A 468 46.27 -18.94 -50.18
C PHE A 468 45.59 -19.74 -51.30
N VAL A 469 44.92 -19.08 -52.25
CA VAL A 469 44.27 -19.73 -53.39
C VAL A 469 45.16 -19.58 -54.64
N GLN A 470 45.36 -20.68 -55.38
CA GLN A 470 46.12 -20.65 -56.64
C GLN A 470 45.20 -20.27 -57.82
N PRO A 471 45.60 -19.39 -58.76
CA PRO A 471 46.88 -18.68 -58.82
C PRO A 471 46.92 -17.48 -57.87
N HIS A 472 47.99 -17.42 -57.05
CA HIS A 472 48.26 -16.33 -56.12
C HIS A 472 48.24 -14.99 -56.85
N TRP A 473 47.72 -13.94 -56.20
CA TRP A 473 47.56 -12.59 -56.77
C TRP A 473 46.44 -12.41 -57.81
N SER A 474 45.49 -13.35 -57.92
CA SER A 474 44.30 -13.20 -58.75
C SER A 474 43.00 -13.27 -57.92
N LEU A 475 42.03 -12.42 -58.24
CA LEU A 475 40.67 -12.42 -57.66
C LEU A 475 39.73 -13.14 -58.63
N GLU A 476 39.85 -14.47 -58.78
CA GLU A 476 38.94 -15.25 -59.63
C GLU A 476 37.83 -15.87 -58.79
N VAL A 477 36.73 -15.12 -58.61
CA VAL A 477 35.56 -15.47 -57.80
C VAL A 477 34.68 -16.53 -58.50
N LYS A 478 35.24 -17.64 -58.98
CA LYS A 478 34.49 -18.71 -59.68
C LYS A 478 34.11 -19.90 -58.81
N ASN A 479 34.66 -20.03 -57.60
CA ASN A 479 34.36 -21.17 -56.72
C ASN A 479 33.24 -20.86 -55.72
N MET A 480 32.12 -21.58 -55.85
CA MET A 480 30.97 -21.53 -54.94
C MET A 480 31.35 -21.78 -53.46
N GLN A 481 32.46 -22.50 -53.22
CA GLN A 481 32.99 -22.80 -51.90
C GLN A 481 33.43 -21.54 -51.12
N TYR A 482 33.94 -20.50 -51.77
CA TYR A 482 34.37 -19.27 -51.08
C TYR A 482 33.20 -18.34 -50.74
N LEU A 483 32.15 -18.34 -51.58
CA LEU A 483 30.88 -17.70 -51.27
C LEU A 483 30.26 -18.32 -50.00
N LEU A 484 30.36 -19.64 -49.86
CA LEU A 484 29.92 -20.37 -48.66
C LEU A 484 30.72 -19.94 -47.42
N THR A 485 32.06 -19.90 -47.51
CA THR A 485 32.93 -19.47 -46.40
C THR A 485 32.65 -18.04 -45.96
N LEU A 486 32.49 -17.10 -46.89
CA LEU A 486 32.10 -15.72 -46.59
C LEU A 486 30.75 -15.66 -45.87
N THR A 487 29.76 -16.42 -46.36
CA THR A 487 28.41 -16.45 -45.78
C THR A 487 28.45 -16.99 -44.35
N VAL A 488 29.18 -18.09 -44.12
CA VAL A 488 29.34 -18.68 -42.77
C VAL A 488 30.06 -17.71 -41.83
N MET A 489 31.16 -17.09 -42.26
CA MET A 489 31.88 -16.10 -41.44
C MET A 489 31.01 -14.87 -41.11
N LEU A 490 30.21 -14.40 -42.06
CA LEU A 490 29.26 -13.30 -41.82
C LEU A 490 28.17 -13.69 -40.83
N ILE A 491 27.60 -14.90 -40.95
CA ILE A 491 26.60 -15.41 -40.01
C ILE A 491 27.20 -15.53 -38.60
N VAL A 492 28.38 -16.16 -38.48
CA VAL A 492 29.06 -16.34 -37.18
C VAL A 492 29.43 -14.99 -36.57
N GLY A 493 30.03 -14.08 -37.34
CA GLY A 493 30.37 -12.73 -36.89
C GLY A 493 29.15 -11.91 -36.47
N ALA A 494 28.02 -12.04 -37.20
CA ALA A 494 26.77 -11.38 -36.87
C ALA A 494 26.13 -11.95 -35.59
N VAL A 495 26.11 -13.27 -35.43
CA VAL A 495 25.56 -13.96 -34.25
C VAL A 495 26.38 -13.62 -33.00
N VAL A 496 27.70 -13.80 -33.04
CA VAL A 496 28.62 -13.47 -31.93
C VAL A 496 28.58 -11.98 -31.62
N GLY A 497 28.54 -11.12 -32.65
CA GLY A 497 28.45 -9.68 -32.49
C GLY A 497 27.15 -9.24 -31.81
N ASN A 498 26.02 -9.91 -32.09
CA ASN A 498 24.73 -9.63 -31.46
C ASN A 498 24.67 -10.12 -30.00
N LEU A 499 25.14 -11.35 -29.74
CA LEU A 499 25.25 -11.92 -28.39
C LEU A 499 26.13 -11.06 -27.48
N THR A 500 27.31 -10.66 -27.96
CA THR A 500 28.26 -9.83 -27.21
C THR A 500 27.69 -8.45 -26.92
N ALA A 501 27.02 -7.83 -27.90
CA ALA A 501 26.35 -6.54 -27.71
C ALA A 501 25.22 -6.64 -26.66
N GLY A 502 24.50 -7.76 -26.63
CA GLY A 502 23.50 -8.08 -25.62
C GLY A 502 24.10 -8.20 -24.21
N ILE A 503 25.13 -9.05 -24.04
CA ILE A 503 25.78 -9.30 -22.74
C ILE A 503 26.40 -8.02 -22.17
N ARG A 504 27.14 -7.25 -22.98
CA ARG A 504 27.75 -5.98 -22.54
C ARG A 504 26.72 -4.95 -22.14
N TYR A 505 25.59 -4.93 -22.83
CA TYR A 505 24.50 -4.03 -22.51
C TYR A 505 23.84 -4.41 -21.18
N GLN A 506 23.59 -5.71 -20.95
CA GLN A 506 23.10 -6.20 -19.66
C GLN A 506 24.08 -5.91 -18.52
N ALA A 507 25.38 -6.15 -18.72
CA ALA A 507 26.42 -5.86 -17.72
C ALA A 507 26.50 -4.36 -17.37
N ARG A 508 26.36 -3.47 -18.36
CA ARG A 508 26.34 -2.01 -18.12
C ARG A 508 25.11 -1.58 -17.32
N VAL A 509 23.94 -2.13 -17.65
CA VAL A 509 22.70 -1.85 -16.92
C VAL A 509 22.80 -2.39 -15.49
N ALA A 510 23.38 -3.57 -15.28
CA ALA A 510 23.61 -4.15 -13.95
C ALA A 510 24.54 -3.27 -13.10
N ARG A 511 25.67 -2.80 -13.65
CA ARG A 511 26.59 -1.89 -12.94
C ARG A 511 25.94 -0.56 -12.55
N TYR A 512 25.09 -0.01 -13.42
CA TYR A 512 24.36 1.23 -13.10
C TYR A 512 23.37 1.03 -11.95
N ARG A 513 22.71 -0.15 -11.90
CA ARG A 513 21.85 -0.53 -10.77
C ARG A 513 22.66 -0.70 -9.48
N GLU A 514 23.79 -1.38 -9.54
CA GLU A 514 24.69 -1.59 -8.39
C GLU A 514 25.17 -0.27 -7.79
N GLN A 515 25.65 0.67 -8.62
CA GLN A 515 26.09 1.99 -8.15
C GLN A 515 24.96 2.77 -7.46
N ARG A 516 23.74 2.74 -8.00
CA ARG A 516 22.60 3.43 -7.41
C ARG A 516 22.21 2.83 -6.05
N THR A 517 22.17 1.51 -5.94
CA THR A 517 21.85 0.82 -4.69
C THR A 517 22.93 1.08 -3.64
N ARG A 518 24.21 1.05 -4.02
CA ARG A 518 25.32 1.35 -3.12
C ARG A 518 25.23 2.76 -2.54
N HIS A 519 24.93 3.76 -3.36
CA HIS A 519 24.80 5.15 -2.90
C HIS A 519 23.65 5.32 -1.90
N LEU A 520 22.51 4.66 -2.12
CA LEU A 520 21.37 4.65 -1.20
C LEU A 520 21.68 3.90 0.12
N TYR A 521 22.45 2.83 0.04
CA TYR A 521 22.89 2.10 1.23
C TYR A 521 23.85 2.92 2.09
N GLU A 522 24.82 3.61 1.46
CA GLU A 522 25.80 4.45 2.16
C GLU A 522 25.12 5.59 2.93
N ILE A 523 24.17 6.31 2.32
CA ILE A 523 23.42 7.36 3.03
C ILE A 523 22.58 6.79 4.18
N THR A 524 21.89 5.67 3.97
CA THR A 524 21.05 5.04 5.00
C THR A 524 21.89 4.61 6.21
N ARG A 525 23.08 4.02 5.96
CA ARG A 525 24.02 3.58 6.98
C ARG A 525 24.63 4.74 7.76
N GLU A 526 24.91 5.87 7.11
CA GLU A 526 25.42 7.06 7.82
C GLU A 526 24.31 7.72 8.65
N LEU A 527 23.10 7.88 8.09
CA LEU A 527 21.94 8.41 8.83
C LEU A 527 21.53 7.52 10.01
N SER A 528 21.72 6.21 9.94
CA SER A 528 21.44 5.30 11.08
C SER A 528 22.43 5.46 12.23
N LYS A 529 23.65 5.93 11.97
CA LYS A 529 24.67 6.18 13.00
C LYS A 529 24.55 7.57 13.65
N ALA A 530 23.75 8.46 13.08
CA ALA A 530 23.56 9.81 13.60
C ALA A 530 22.94 9.76 15.00
N LEU A 531 23.58 10.43 15.96
CA LEU A 531 23.15 10.52 17.36
C LEU A 531 22.43 11.83 17.66
N ASN A 532 22.75 12.89 16.92
CA ASN A 532 22.18 14.22 17.09
C ASN A 532 21.57 14.74 15.78
N GLU A 533 20.66 15.70 15.88
CA GLU A 533 20.03 16.34 14.71
C GLU A 533 21.07 17.09 13.85
N GLU A 534 22.14 17.59 14.45
CA GLU A 534 23.27 18.20 13.75
C GLU A 534 24.01 17.20 12.85
N ASP A 535 24.16 15.94 13.29
CA ASP A 535 24.75 14.88 12.47
C ASP A 535 23.87 14.57 11.26
N VAL A 536 22.56 14.49 11.48
CA VAL A 536 21.59 14.30 10.40
C VAL A 536 21.69 15.44 9.38
N ALA A 537 21.76 16.69 9.84
CA ALA A 537 21.93 17.85 8.97
C ALA A 537 23.23 17.81 8.17
N ARG A 538 24.36 17.47 8.82
CA ARG A 538 25.68 17.36 8.18
C ARG A 538 25.74 16.26 7.13
N ILE A 539 25.23 15.07 7.45
CA ILE A 539 25.17 13.92 6.53
C ILE A 539 24.26 14.26 5.35
N SER A 540 23.08 14.81 5.62
CA SER A 540 22.14 15.25 4.58
C SER A 540 22.77 16.26 3.63
N TYR A 541 23.46 17.27 4.17
CA TYR A 541 24.19 18.27 3.38
C TYR A 541 25.21 17.60 2.46
N HIS A 542 26.07 16.71 2.98
CA HIS A 542 27.10 16.05 2.19
C HIS A 542 26.52 15.23 1.03
N PHE A 543 25.49 14.42 1.29
CA PHE A 543 24.90 13.57 0.26
C PHE A 543 24.02 14.33 -0.73
N LEU A 544 23.24 15.32 -0.28
CA LEU A 544 22.38 16.11 -1.16
C LEU A 544 23.21 17.04 -2.06
N SER A 545 24.22 17.70 -1.52
CA SER A 545 25.10 18.58 -2.31
C SER A 545 25.86 17.79 -3.39
N ASN A 546 26.40 16.62 -3.05
CA ASN A 546 27.10 15.76 -4.01
C ASN A 546 26.17 15.15 -5.08
N SER A 547 24.96 14.73 -4.69
CA SER A 547 24.03 14.05 -5.61
C SER A 547 23.33 15.02 -6.56
N PHE A 548 22.97 16.22 -6.08
CA PHE A 548 22.19 17.19 -6.84
C PHE A 548 23.03 18.38 -7.35
N GLN A 549 24.33 18.45 -7.00
CA GLN A 549 25.20 19.59 -7.28
C GLN A 549 24.53 20.92 -6.89
N ALA A 550 23.90 20.90 -5.72
CA ALA A 550 22.99 21.93 -5.24
C ALA A 550 23.43 22.44 -3.86
N LYS A 551 23.18 23.72 -3.57
CA LYS A 551 23.30 24.26 -2.22
C LYS A 551 22.10 23.79 -1.42
N THR A 552 22.34 23.13 -0.29
CA THR A 552 21.27 22.56 0.54
C THR A 552 21.35 23.11 1.95
N GLY A 553 20.20 23.33 2.59
CA GLY A 553 20.11 23.72 4.00
C GLY A 553 18.99 22.95 4.70
N LEU A 554 19.23 22.51 5.93
CA LEU A 554 18.20 21.88 6.76
C LEU A 554 17.80 22.85 7.87
N LEU A 555 16.50 23.13 7.98
CA LEU A 555 15.91 23.95 9.03
C LEU A 555 15.18 23.07 10.02
N LEU A 556 15.58 23.16 11.29
CA LEU A 556 14.97 22.43 12.40
C LEU A 556 14.14 23.38 13.26
N PRO A 557 13.00 22.93 13.80
CA PRO A 557 12.22 23.70 14.75
C PRO A 557 12.90 23.71 16.13
N ASP A 558 12.96 24.87 16.76
CA ASP A 558 13.28 25.01 18.18
C ASP A 558 12.06 24.62 19.04
N SER A 559 12.25 24.55 20.34
CA SER A 559 11.24 24.43 21.40
C SER A 559 10.02 25.35 21.23
N ASN A 560 10.21 26.54 20.64
CA ASN A 560 9.14 27.50 20.32
C ASN A 560 8.60 27.40 18.87
N HIS A 561 8.85 26.29 18.16
CA HIS A 561 8.54 26.09 16.74
C HIS A 561 9.14 27.13 15.78
N HIS A 562 10.18 27.83 16.20
CA HIS A 562 10.95 28.71 15.33
C HIS A 562 11.98 27.91 14.55
N LEU A 563 11.97 28.05 13.23
CA LEU A 563 12.88 27.32 12.35
C LEU A 563 14.25 27.99 12.36
N HIS A 564 15.28 27.23 12.73
CA HIS A 564 16.67 27.66 12.64
C HIS A 564 17.43 26.76 11.68
N GLN A 565 18.23 27.37 10.82
CA GLN A 565 19.09 26.64 9.89
C GLN A 565 20.30 26.08 10.64
N VAL A 566 20.52 24.77 10.56
CA VAL A 566 21.68 24.12 11.17
C VAL A 566 22.94 24.55 10.44
N ARG A 567 23.92 25.09 11.18
CA ARG A 567 25.20 25.53 10.61
C ARG A 567 26.07 24.32 10.30
N SER A 568 26.16 23.95 9.03
CA SER A 568 27.16 22.97 8.58
C SER A 568 28.50 23.67 8.38
N HIS A 569 29.56 23.19 9.05
CA HIS A 569 30.92 23.77 9.00
C HIS A 569 31.49 23.92 7.58
N ASN A 570 30.93 23.23 6.57
CA ASN A 570 31.35 23.26 5.17
C ASN A 570 30.24 23.74 4.20
N GLY A 571 29.12 24.29 4.71
CA GLY A 571 27.95 24.66 3.93
C GLY A 571 27.76 26.17 3.82
N GLY A 572 27.77 26.69 2.58
CA GLY A 572 27.42 28.08 2.32
C GLY A 572 26.02 28.40 2.87
N GLN A 573 25.90 29.47 3.64
CA GLN A 573 24.65 29.89 4.25
C GLN A 573 23.67 30.30 3.15
N MET A 574 22.61 29.51 2.97
CA MET A 574 21.51 29.88 2.09
C MET A 574 20.67 30.96 2.77
N GLN A 575 20.45 32.09 2.09
CA GLN A 575 19.50 33.09 2.57
C GLN A 575 18.08 32.61 2.26
N ILE A 576 17.45 32.02 3.28
CA ILE A 576 16.08 31.52 3.22
C ILE A 576 15.19 32.50 3.96
N ASP A 577 14.06 32.86 3.36
CA ASP A 577 13.05 33.66 4.03
C ASP A 577 12.34 32.80 5.09
N ASN A 578 12.46 33.19 6.36
CA ASN A 578 11.86 32.49 7.48
C ASN A 578 10.33 32.41 7.37
N ALA A 579 9.67 33.39 6.72
CA ALA A 579 8.22 33.36 6.53
C ALA A 579 7.79 32.22 5.59
N ILE A 580 8.54 32.01 4.51
CA ILE A 580 8.27 30.94 3.53
C ILE A 580 8.60 29.58 4.14
N ALA A 581 9.69 29.47 4.89
CA ALA A 581 10.04 28.25 5.62
C ALA A 581 8.98 27.88 6.68
N LYS A 582 8.50 28.86 7.45
CA LYS A 582 7.43 28.66 8.43
C LYS A 582 6.13 28.21 7.76
N TRP A 583 5.75 28.84 6.65
CA TRP A 583 4.57 28.43 5.87
C TRP A 583 4.69 26.98 5.38
N CYS A 584 5.86 26.61 4.83
CA CYS A 584 6.14 25.25 4.37
C CYS A 584 6.02 24.21 5.50
N PHE A 585 6.50 24.56 6.70
CA PHE A 585 6.42 23.72 7.89
C PHE A 585 4.98 23.55 8.40
N GLU A 586 4.22 24.64 8.53
CA GLU A 586 2.86 24.63 9.06
C GLU A 586 1.84 24.00 8.09
N LYS A 587 1.97 24.27 6.79
CA LYS A 587 1.02 23.78 5.77
C LYS A 587 1.36 22.39 5.24
N LYS A 588 2.50 21.81 5.64
CA LYS A 588 3.01 20.51 5.15
C LYS A 588 3.08 20.43 3.62
N GLN A 589 3.33 21.56 2.95
CA GLN A 589 3.34 21.67 1.49
C GLN A 589 4.67 22.25 1.00
N PRO A 590 5.20 21.77 -0.15
CA PRO A 590 6.42 22.31 -0.73
C PRO A 590 6.18 23.73 -1.28
N ALA A 591 7.22 24.56 -1.25
CA ALA A 591 7.17 25.95 -1.72
C ALA A 591 8.43 26.31 -2.50
N GLY A 592 8.38 27.39 -3.28
CA GLY A 592 9.53 27.94 -4.00
C GLY A 592 9.68 27.43 -5.44
N ALA A 593 10.90 27.52 -5.97
CA ALA A 593 11.21 27.21 -7.37
C ALA A 593 10.65 25.84 -7.79
N GLY A 594 9.83 25.83 -8.84
CA GLY A 594 9.27 24.59 -9.39
C GLY A 594 8.02 24.06 -8.68
N THR A 595 7.41 24.84 -7.79
CA THR A 595 6.14 24.54 -7.13
C THR A 595 5.06 25.58 -7.49
N ASP A 596 3.80 25.29 -7.21
CA ASP A 596 2.68 26.22 -7.44
C ASP A 596 2.59 27.33 -6.37
N THR A 597 3.33 27.17 -5.27
CA THR A 597 3.34 28.11 -4.15
C THR A 597 4.63 28.93 -4.13
N LEU A 598 4.52 30.24 -4.32
CA LEU A 598 5.64 31.19 -4.30
C LEU A 598 6.81 30.81 -5.25
N PRO A 599 6.57 30.61 -6.56
CA PRO A 599 7.60 30.14 -7.51
C PRO A 599 8.75 31.13 -7.77
N GLY A 600 8.64 32.37 -7.27
CA GLY A 600 9.58 33.46 -7.56
C GLY A 600 10.91 33.40 -6.78
N VAL A 601 11.04 32.54 -5.78
CA VAL A 601 12.30 32.38 -5.02
C VAL A 601 13.25 31.40 -5.70
N PRO A 602 14.59 31.59 -5.61
CA PRO A 602 15.56 30.79 -6.36
C PRO A 602 15.78 29.37 -5.80
N TYR A 603 15.19 29.07 -4.64
CA TYR A 603 15.30 27.80 -3.93
C TYR A 603 13.95 27.08 -3.82
N GLN A 604 14.00 25.76 -3.67
CA GLN A 604 12.84 24.92 -3.37
C GLN A 604 12.88 24.51 -1.90
N LEU A 605 11.75 24.64 -1.21
CA LEU A 605 11.52 24.19 0.16
C LEU A 605 10.65 22.94 0.17
N LEU A 606 11.09 21.93 0.91
CA LEU A 606 10.44 20.63 1.02
C LEU A 606 10.23 20.30 2.51
N PRO A 607 8.99 20.06 2.96
CA PRO A 607 8.76 19.61 4.32
C PRO A 607 9.29 18.18 4.49
N ILE A 608 10.06 17.96 5.54
CA ILE A 608 10.48 16.62 5.98
C ILE A 608 9.48 16.18 7.04
N ALA A 609 8.54 15.33 6.62
CA ALA A 609 7.39 14.96 7.42
C ALA A 609 7.07 13.48 7.30
N ASN A 610 6.47 12.95 8.37
CA ASN A 610 5.72 11.71 8.38
C ASN A 610 4.21 12.02 8.37
N PRO A 611 3.32 11.02 8.22
CA PRO A 611 1.87 11.25 8.20
C PRO A 611 1.35 12.04 9.40
N SER A 612 1.94 11.84 10.58
CA SER A 612 1.59 12.50 11.84
C SER A 612 2.20 13.91 11.98
N GLN A 613 3.50 14.09 11.76
CA GLN A 613 4.24 15.29 12.17
C GLN A 613 5.32 15.73 11.15
N VAL A 614 5.61 17.04 11.11
CA VAL A 614 6.74 17.62 10.37
C VAL A 614 7.92 17.81 11.31
N PHE A 615 9.09 17.28 10.94
CA PHE A 615 10.31 17.35 11.76
C PHE A 615 11.26 18.46 11.31
N ALA A 616 11.30 18.77 10.01
CA ALA A 616 12.22 19.76 9.46
C ALA A 616 11.72 20.33 8.13
N VAL A 617 12.40 21.36 7.63
CA VAL A 617 12.26 21.84 6.25
C VAL A 617 13.62 21.72 5.56
N LEU A 618 13.64 21.10 4.37
CA LEU A 618 14.80 21.05 3.50
C LEU A 618 14.72 22.16 2.47
N ALA A 619 15.79 22.95 2.35
CA ALA A 619 15.97 23.92 1.30
C ALA A 619 17.02 23.45 0.30
N ILE A 620 16.74 23.62 -1.00
CA ILE A 620 17.65 23.25 -2.08
C ILE A 620 17.68 24.32 -3.19
N GLU A 621 18.87 24.86 -3.48
CA GLU A 621 19.18 25.70 -4.65
C GLU A 621 19.98 24.85 -5.62
N SER A 622 19.48 24.66 -6.83
CA SER A 622 20.33 24.16 -7.92
C SER A 622 20.68 25.29 -8.87
N PRO A 623 21.94 25.40 -9.34
CA PRO A 623 22.29 26.33 -10.40
C PRO A 623 21.54 26.05 -11.71
N ASN A 624 21.00 24.85 -11.90
CA ASN A 624 20.05 24.50 -12.95
C ASN A 624 18.69 24.14 -12.34
N GLN A 625 17.79 25.10 -12.18
CA GLN A 625 16.43 24.87 -11.67
C GLN A 625 15.68 23.77 -12.45
N HIS A 626 15.93 23.65 -13.75
CA HIS A 626 15.34 22.60 -14.59
C HIS A 626 15.80 21.17 -14.23
N GLN A 627 16.92 21.01 -13.53
CA GLN A 627 17.45 19.70 -13.11
C GLN A 627 16.68 19.11 -11.93
N LEU A 628 16.23 19.96 -10.99
CA LEU A 628 15.38 19.55 -9.86
C LEU A 628 13.95 19.21 -10.30
N LEU A 629 13.51 19.75 -11.45
CA LEU A 629 12.23 19.42 -12.07
C LEU A 629 12.24 18.09 -12.85
N VAL A 630 13.40 17.41 -12.96
CA VAL A 630 13.47 16.10 -13.62
C VAL A 630 12.86 15.04 -12.69
N PRO A 631 11.86 14.25 -13.13
CA PRO A 631 11.13 13.41 -12.17
C PRO A 631 11.95 12.25 -11.58
N GLU A 632 13.00 11.78 -12.25
CA GLU A 632 13.98 10.87 -11.63
C GLU A 632 14.73 11.51 -10.45
N GLN A 633 15.07 12.80 -10.58
CA GLN A 633 15.71 13.58 -9.53
C GLN A 633 14.72 13.90 -8.42
N GLN A 634 13.45 14.21 -8.75
CA GLN A 634 12.39 14.38 -7.76
C GLN A 634 12.14 13.10 -6.95
N ARG A 635 12.11 11.94 -7.62
CA ARG A 635 11.95 10.65 -6.93
C ARG A 635 13.14 10.35 -6.03
N LEU A 636 14.36 10.65 -6.48
CA LEU A 636 15.55 10.51 -5.65
C LEU A 636 15.50 11.46 -4.44
N LEU A 637 15.07 12.70 -4.65
CA LEU A 637 14.92 13.71 -3.60
C LEU A 637 13.86 13.29 -2.57
N GLN A 638 12.72 12.74 -3.02
CA GLN A 638 11.69 12.16 -2.16
C GLN A 638 12.22 10.99 -1.31
N ILE A 639 13.03 10.10 -1.90
CA ILE A 639 13.68 9.01 -1.17
C ILE A 639 14.61 9.60 -0.09
N PHE A 640 15.41 10.60 -0.43
CA PHE A 640 16.32 11.24 0.52
C PHE A 640 15.55 11.94 1.64
N THR A 641 14.51 12.71 1.34
CA THR A 641 13.69 13.36 2.36
C THR A 641 13.01 12.35 3.29
N GLY A 642 12.56 11.20 2.76
CA GLY A 642 12.02 10.12 3.58
C GLY A 642 13.05 9.47 4.52
N LEU A 643 14.27 9.22 4.03
CA LEU A 643 15.35 8.71 4.88
C LEU A 643 15.75 9.68 5.98
N ILE A 644 15.76 10.99 5.67
CA ILE A 644 16.05 12.05 6.65
C ILE A 644 14.91 12.15 7.67
N ALA A 645 13.64 12.07 7.23
CA ALA A 645 12.48 12.05 8.12
C ALA A 645 12.58 10.91 9.15
N ASN A 646 12.86 9.70 8.68
CA ASN A 646 13.00 8.51 9.56
C ASN A 646 14.15 8.67 10.57
N ALA A 647 15.26 9.29 10.16
CA ALA A 647 16.36 9.57 11.07
C ALA A 647 15.98 10.61 12.14
N LEU A 648 15.30 11.70 11.76
CA LEU A 648 14.85 12.72 12.71
C LEU A 648 13.76 12.19 13.65
N GLU A 649 12.81 11.40 13.15
CA GLU A 649 11.78 10.75 13.96
C GLU A 649 12.41 9.84 15.03
N ARG A 650 13.40 9.02 14.65
CA ARG A 650 14.11 8.16 15.60
C ARG A 650 14.74 8.98 16.73
N LEU A 651 15.38 10.11 16.41
CA LEU A 651 15.99 10.98 17.40
C LEU A 651 14.94 11.66 18.29
N TYR A 652 13.82 12.10 17.71
CA TYR A 652 12.71 12.69 18.45
C TYR A 652 12.10 11.68 19.44
N LEU A 653 11.80 10.46 18.98
CA LEU A 653 11.26 9.40 19.83
C LEU A 653 12.23 8.98 20.93
N ALA A 654 13.53 8.90 20.62
CA ALA A 654 14.56 8.61 21.63
C ALA A 654 14.62 9.68 22.73
N ARG A 655 14.60 10.97 22.35
CA ARG A 655 14.57 12.08 23.32
C ARG A 655 13.28 12.09 24.16
N SER A 656 12.14 11.84 23.53
CA SER A 656 10.85 11.79 24.23
C SER A 656 10.78 10.63 25.23
N ALA A 657 11.33 9.46 24.89
CA ALA A 657 11.42 8.33 25.80
C ALA A 657 12.39 8.61 26.98
N GLU A 658 13.52 9.27 26.71
CA GLU A 658 14.46 9.68 27.75
C GLU A 658 13.84 10.69 28.73
N SER A 659 13.13 11.70 28.23
CA SER A 659 12.45 12.68 29.09
C SER A 659 11.34 12.05 29.93
N ALA A 660 10.52 11.16 29.33
CA ALA A 660 9.47 10.45 30.06
C ALA A 660 10.05 9.54 31.16
N LYS A 661 11.20 8.89 30.89
CA LYS A 661 11.90 8.09 31.90
C LYS A 661 12.39 8.94 33.06
N LEU A 662 12.98 10.11 32.78
CA LEU A 662 13.43 11.04 33.82
C LEU A 662 12.27 11.57 34.67
N GLU A 663 11.10 11.80 34.09
CA GLU A 663 9.90 12.20 34.84
C GLU A 663 9.41 11.08 35.77
N ILE A 664 9.34 9.85 35.27
CA ILE A 664 8.96 8.67 36.08
C ILE A 664 9.97 8.46 37.23
N GLU A 665 11.28 8.52 36.96
CA GLU A 665 12.30 8.40 37.99
C GLU A 665 12.20 9.51 39.04
N ARG A 666 11.95 10.76 38.61
CA ARG A 666 11.75 11.91 39.50
C ARG A 666 10.53 11.72 40.39
N GLU A 667 9.43 11.21 39.85
CA GLU A 667 8.20 10.95 40.60
C GLU A 667 8.37 9.79 41.59
N GLN A 668 9.02 8.70 41.19
CA GLN A 668 9.34 7.57 42.07
C GLN A 668 10.26 7.97 43.23
N LEU A 669 11.30 8.76 42.95
CA LEU A 669 12.19 9.30 43.98
C LEU A 669 11.43 10.20 44.96
N ARG A 670 10.58 11.10 44.44
CA ARG A 670 9.73 11.97 45.27
C ARG A 670 8.84 11.14 46.19
N ASN A 671 8.14 10.13 45.68
CA ASN A 671 7.24 9.29 46.46
C ASN A 671 7.98 8.45 47.51
N SER A 672 9.16 7.92 47.16
CA SER A 672 9.98 7.13 48.08
C SER A 672 10.50 7.99 49.24
N LEU A 673 10.95 9.22 48.96
CA LEU A 673 11.39 10.17 49.98
C LEU A 673 10.25 10.58 50.91
N LEU A 674 9.06 10.84 50.37
CA LEU A 674 7.88 11.16 51.18
C LEU A 674 7.45 9.98 52.07
N ALA A 675 7.52 8.74 51.57
CA ALA A 675 7.21 7.55 52.36
C ALA A 675 8.22 7.32 53.50
N ALA A 676 9.52 7.52 53.24
CA ALA A 676 10.55 7.42 54.28
C ALA A 676 10.38 8.50 55.37
N LEU A 677 10.17 9.76 54.96
CA LEU A 677 9.91 10.87 55.90
C LEU A 677 8.64 10.63 56.73
N SER A 678 7.60 10.04 56.15
CA SER A 678 6.38 9.67 56.87
C SER A 678 6.65 8.69 58.00
N HIS A 679 7.37 7.60 57.69
CA HIS A 679 7.68 6.56 58.67
C HIS A 679 8.56 7.11 59.82
N ASP A 680 9.57 7.92 59.48
CA ASP A 680 10.50 8.51 60.45
C ASP A 680 9.82 9.53 61.38
N LEU A 681 8.75 10.19 60.93
CA LEU A 681 7.98 11.13 61.76
C LEU A 681 6.84 10.45 62.55
N LEU A 682 6.15 9.46 61.97
CA LEU A 682 5.01 8.79 62.62
C LEU A 682 5.44 7.86 63.75
N THR A 683 6.57 7.15 63.60
CA THR A 683 7.07 6.21 64.60
C THR A 683 7.30 6.90 65.96
N PRO A 684 8.10 7.98 66.07
CA PRO A 684 8.30 8.66 67.35
C PRO A 684 7.02 9.32 67.88
N LEU A 685 6.15 9.85 67.01
CA LEU A 685 4.86 10.42 67.44
C LEU A 685 3.94 9.35 68.06
N THR A 686 3.95 8.14 67.52
CA THR A 686 3.16 7.01 68.05
C THR A 686 3.70 6.55 69.40
N VAL A 687 5.02 6.50 69.56
CA VAL A 687 5.67 6.20 70.86
C VAL A 687 5.34 7.27 71.89
N LEU A 688 5.48 8.55 71.55
CA LEU A 688 5.15 9.67 72.45
C LEU A 688 3.66 9.64 72.84
N PHE A 689 2.78 9.31 71.90
CA PHE A 689 1.35 9.15 72.18
C PHE A 689 1.10 8.02 73.19
N GLY A 690 1.67 6.83 72.97
CA GLY A 690 1.49 5.70 73.89
C GLY A 690 2.06 5.96 75.29
N GLN A 691 3.23 6.60 75.39
CA GLN A 691 3.83 6.97 76.67
C GLN A 691 2.98 8.01 77.41
N THR A 692 2.48 9.03 76.72
CA THR A 692 1.60 10.05 77.32
C THR A 692 0.23 9.48 77.70
N GLU A 693 -0.25 8.47 76.99
CA GLU A 693 -1.49 7.76 77.34
C GLU A 693 -1.33 6.91 78.59
N MET A 694 -0.23 6.15 78.73
CA MET A 694 0.08 5.44 79.98
C MET A 694 0.24 6.40 81.16
N LEU A 695 1.03 7.46 80.98
CA LEU A 695 1.27 8.45 82.05
C LEU A 695 -0.03 9.14 82.49
N MET A 696 -0.96 9.37 81.55
CA MET A 696 -2.28 9.92 81.84
C MET A 696 -3.13 8.95 82.67
N LEU A 697 -3.11 7.65 82.33
CA LEU A 697 -3.85 6.62 83.08
C LEU A 697 -3.33 6.52 84.52
N ASP A 698 -2.01 6.47 84.71
CA ASP A 698 -1.39 6.40 86.04
C ASP A 698 -1.71 7.64 86.89
N LEU A 699 -1.53 8.85 86.33
CA LEU A 699 -1.82 10.11 87.03
C LEU A 699 -3.30 10.31 87.34
N SER A 700 -4.19 9.78 86.48
CA SER A 700 -5.64 9.81 86.70
C SER A 700 -6.07 8.87 87.83
N ALA A 701 -5.41 7.72 87.99
CA ALA A 701 -5.65 6.79 89.09
C ALA A 701 -5.22 7.39 90.45
N GLU A 702 -4.20 8.24 90.46
CA GLU A 702 -3.68 8.93 91.66
C GLU A 702 -4.37 10.27 91.97
N ASN A 703 -5.38 10.70 91.19
CA ASN A 703 -6.01 12.03 91.28
C ASN A 703 -5.00 13.21 91.27
N SER A 704 -3.93 13.08 90.48
CA SER A 704 -2.87 14.09 90.41
C SER A 704 -3.35 15.37 89.71
N PRO A 705 -2.98 16.58 90.19
CA PRO A 705 -3.31 17.85 89.53
C PRO A 705 -2.68 18.01 88.14
N HIS A 706 -1.66 17.20 87.79
CA HIS A 706 -0.97 17.27 86.50
C HIS A 706 -1.70 16.55 85.35
N THR A 707 -2.80 15.85 85.63
CA THR A 707 -3.59 15.10 84.64
C THR A 707 -4.07 15.97 83.48
N GLN A 708 -4.46 17.23 83.74
CA GLN A 708 -4.90 18.15 82.70
C GLN A 708 -3.78 18.56 81.73
N GLN A 709 -2.55 18.76 82.23
CA GLN A 709 -1.40 19.12 81.39
C GLN A 709 -0.99 17.97 80.46
N VAL A 710 -1.00 16.73 80.96
CA VAL A 710 -0.66 15.55 80.15
C VAL A 710 -1.71 15.30 79.06
N ASN A 711 -2.99 15.55 79.35
CA ASN A 711 -4.05 15.46 78.35
C ASN A 711 -3.89 16.50 77.23
N GLN A 712 -3.43 17.71 77.53
CA GLN A 712 -3.12 18.72 76.51
C GLN A 712 -1.94 18.29 75.61
N ILE A 713 -0.88 17.72 76.19
CA ILE A 713 0.25 17.16 75.42
C ILE A 713 -0.23 16.05 74.49
N ARG A 714 -1.09 15.15 75.00
CA ARG A 714 -1.69 14.06 74.21
C ARG A 714 -2.50 14.59 73.02
N GLN A 715 -3.35 15.59 73.24
CA GLN A 715 -4.14 16.22 72.18
C GLN A 715 -3.24 16.90 71.14
N GLN A 716 -2.14 17.52 71.55
CA GLN A 716 -1.19 18.14 70.64
C GLN A 716 -0.47 17.11 69.77
N ILE A 717 -0.03 15.97 70.34
CA ILE A 717 0.60 14.88 69.59
C ILE A 717 -0.37 14.30 68.54
N LEU A 718 -1.65 14.11 68.91
CA LEU A 718 -2.68 13.66 67.97
C LEU A 718 -2.94 14.66 66.83
N SER A 719 -2.97 15.96 67.15
CA SER A 719 -3.13 17.01 66.14
C SER A 719 -1.96 17.02 65.16
N THR A 720 -0.72 16.93 65.66
CA THR A 720 0.49 16.88 64.83
C THR A 720 0.52 15.63 63.95
N SER A 721 0.17 14.46 64.49
CA SER A 721 0.06 13.21 63.72
C SER A 721 -0.97 13.32 62.59
N ARG A 722 -2.13 13.92 62.86
CA ARG A 722 -3.15 14.19 61.82
C ARG A 722 -2.66 15.19 60.77
N GLN A 723 -1.95 16.24 61.16
CA GLN A 723 -1.39 17.21 60.21
C GLN A 723 -0.33 16.56 59.31
N VAL A 724 0.54 15.71 59.85
CA VAL A 724 1.54 14.96 59.08
C VAL A 724 0.84 14.03 58.09
N ASN A 725 -0.16 13.26 58.53
CA ASN A 725 -0.94 12.40 57.62
C ASN A 725 -1.68 13.20 56.54
N ASN A 726 -2.33 14.31 56.89
CA ASN A 726 -3.07 15.14 55.93
C ASN A 726 -2.14 15.82 54.90
N LEU A 727 -0.95 16.26 55.30
CA LEU A 727 0.04 16.84 54.39
C LEU A 727 0.60 15.80 53.42
N LEU A 728 0.69 14.53 53.85
CA LEU A 728 1.17 13.43 53.04
C LEU A 728 0.07 12.83 52.13
N ASP A 729 -1.19 12.80 52.58
CA ASP A 729 -2.35 12.34 51.80
C ASP A 729 -2.81 13.36 50.75
N MET A 730 -2.45 14.64 50.87
CA MET A 730 -2.69 15.66 49.82
C MET A 730 -1.84 15.46 48.56
N VAL A 731 -0.89 14.52 48.54
CA VAL A 731 -0.14 14.14 47.33
C VAL A 731 -0.82 12.91 46.73
N PRO A 732 -1.44 13.00 45.54
CA PRO A 732 -2.26 11.90 45.01
C PRO A 732 -1.43 10.64 44.80
N LYS A 733 -1.91 9.50 45.34
CA LYS A 733 -1.50 8.17 44.89
C LYS A 733 -2.18 7.88 43.54
N GLU A 734 -1.68 8.46 42.46
CA GLU A 734 -2.00 7.93 41.13
C GLU A 734 -1.12 6.71 40.87
N ILE A 735 -1.64 5.55 41.27
CA ILE A 735 -1.16 4.26 40.78
C ILE A 735 -1.87 4.04 39.44
N PRO A 736 -1.18 4.05 38.28
CA PRO A 736 -1.80 3.61 37.04
C PRO A 736 -2.09 2.11 37.15
N LYS A 737 -3.36 1.74 37.11
CA LYS A 737 -3.78 0.35 36.91
C LYS A 737 -3.38 -0.06 35.49
N GLN A 738 -2.45 -1.02 35.39
CA GLN A 738 -2.28 -1.85 34.18
C GLN A 738 -3.30 -2.99 34.20
#